data_AF-A0A2V4VBL2-F1
#
_entry.id   AF-A0A2V4VBL2-F1
#
_cell.length_a   1.000
_cell.length_b   1.000
_cell.length_c   1.000
_cell.angle_alpha   90.00
_cell.angle_beta   90.00
_cell.angle_gamma   90.00
#
_symmetry.space_group_name_H-M   'P 1'
#
loop_
_entity.id
_entity.type
_entity.pdbx_description
1 polymer ?
#
loop_
_entity_poly.entity_id
_entity_poly.type
_entity_poly.pdbx_seq_one_letter_code
_entity_poly.pdbx_strand_id
1 'polypeptide(L)'
;MVFSEKIQQLRSKAQETQAANKIIDMLTQLELTNDTSTSYRWVWELIQNAKDVVNSSGMVDIVINFDSTRKTVEFKHNGKLFSTENIVFLIEQVSTKDRTITDETTRTTGKFGTGFLTTHLLSKKVTVSGYLKDEEDSPCSFSVVLDRSGKEKQSIIKAIQQSCSQLDENTTVVNSTAINEEEFNTRFIYALDESGVDIAKKGLKNLLVSAPYVFAFVSEINSITVTSGQFIQKISRGSANNSNLENAHEIEVVVETKRNGIATNENKYVYVNGTKDLSLAFEIQKKENVNIIMQYNKELPRIFCDFPLLGTSDFPFPVIINSPLFNPTEPRNGIHLTNKEHEQITQNKKILKESYRIYIEMLNYLSEENYEGIYNIVKIPKTPEKDWLSQEWFEQNIINVLKSYIKTLPLIYTHSAVKKSLFDESGNTCVLIPKDQDEVVRKKVWNLSSNLFPNMITKYDELEFWYDSLWDECHNFGIFDLIEKVEKFETIDELSKNINGDVYDWLNELLGLFYSKEESFVNNYGRTPYILPNQHGIFCTTDTTLLDSGIDEAYKNIAIILDFDLKNRLLDRRINSCFFSDLGSFTLEEVFAEFAKRLHKPHPKQDEFLKEIICLQGKQNEEQNDFINLVITLYGEDAWRKNAVSRNSNEILKTALKFWREKISKEINICENTLTFTSQFNFANEHTAIIWLSNYVDVLVKYEQDTLLDTFKILPNQYGTFKKSAELSLDSGQIDAVLKEACIYAGYDVRATLLSEEIHLDLPKSRTIYLEDISGKITKYVKENKNNLGQQNAVEKEIFNKTYFWLRENSSNETVKNCFKDLFLNLHWFYNDNDIAENMSKVEEYNDLLNRYGVTGVQELETILSQSSTESKSTEIAKISQELLAQWGISNEDDLNRALANNLLNADFLHDSESSLEMFNYVQTIIERSKNKIIDFLNKKPEYDVSNPIPITNTIFIIKKHDSEIYLITRPSDYGQVILYYSSELDVLDYEKDCELWVEDKANGPQKITFGKMLKLTGVNKIPLRSIKESG
;
A
#
# COMPACT_ATOMS: atom_id res chain seq x y z
N MET A 1 78.42 82.94 -0.32
CA MET A 1 77.03 82.52 -0.49
C MET A 1 76.11 83.71 -0.37
N VAL A 2 75.41 84.03 -1.45
CA VAL A 2 74.41 85.11 -1.53
C VAL A 2 73.14 84.66 -0.78
N PHE A 3 72.37 85.58 -0.18
CA PHE A 3 71.13 85.21 0.54
C PHE A 3 70.14 84.41 -0.33
N SER A 4 70.14 84.61 -1.65
CA SER A 4 69.36 83.84 -2.62
C SER A 4 69.72 82.35 -2.61
N GLU A 5 71.01 82.00 -2.60
CA GLU A 5 71.49 80.61 -2.53
C GLU A 5 71.08 79.95 -1.21
N LYS A 6 71.14 80.70 -0.09
CA LYS A 6 70.66 80.20 1.21
C LYS A 6 69.15 79.95 1.23
N ILE A 7 68.35 80.83 0.61
CA ILE A 7 66.89 80.66 0.50
C ILE A 7 66.57 79.44 -0.39
N GLN A 8 67.28 79.28 -1.51
CA GLN A 8 67.08 78.15 -2.41
C GLN A 8 67.48 76.82 -1.76
N GLN A 9 68.61 76.78 -1.05
CA GLN A 9 69.01 75.61 -0.26
C GLN A 9 68.02 75.29 0.86
N LEU A 10 67.48 76.30 1.56
CA LEU A 10 66.45 76.09 2.59
C LEU A 10 65.14 75.57 1.99
N ARG A 11 64.70 76.08 0.84
CA ARG A 11 63.51 75.60 0.12
C ARG A 11 63.68 74.15 -0.33
N SER A 12 64.81 73.82 -0.96
CA SER A 12 65.14 72.44 -1.37
C SER A 12 65.14 71.49 -0.17
N LYS A 13 65.80 71.88 0.92
CA LYS A 13 65.85 71.07 2.16
C LYS A 13 64.48 70.91 2.81
N ALA A 14 63.62 71.93 2.74
CA ALA A 14 62.25 71.87 3.24
C ALA A 14 61.38 70.93 2.40
N GLN A 15 61.51 70.95 1.08
CA GLN A 15 60.81 70.05 0.15
C GLN A 15 61.21 68.58 0.39
N GLU A 16 62.52 68.28 0.43
CA GLU A 16 63.03 66.94 0.74
C GLU A 16 62.56 66.45 2.12
N THR A 17 62.54 67.35 3.10
CA THR A 17 62.03 67.09 4.46
C THR A 17 60.54 66.72 4.45
N GLN A 18 59.73 67.46 3.68
CA GLN A 18 58.30 67.22 3.56
C GLN A 18 58.02 65.89 2.84
N ALA A 19 58.76 65.61 1.76
CA ALA A 19 58.71 64.34 1.05
C ALA A 19 59.06 63.16 1.98
N ALA A 20 60.15 63.26 2.74
CA ALA A 20 60.57 62.22 3.67
C ALA A 20 59.54 61.96 4.78
N ASN A 21 58.95 63.01 5.37
CA ASN A 21 57.89 62.87 6.36
C ASN A 21 56.66 62.16 5.75
N LYS A 22 56.21 62.60 4.57
CA LYS A 22 55.06 62.00 3.88
C LYS A 22 55.27 60.50 3.60
N ILE A 23 56.47 60.13 3.14
CA ILE A 23 56.85 58.73 2.90
C ILE A 23 56.80 57.92 4.19
N ILE A 24 57.38 58.43 5.29
CA ILE A 24 57.40 57.74 6.59
C ILE A 24 55.98 57.55 7.11
N ASP A 25 55.16 58.60 7.12
CA ASP A 25 53.80 58.56 7.64
C ASP A 25 52.94 57.55 6.85
N MET A 26 53.05 57.56 5.51
CA MET A 26 52.30 56.63 4.65
C MET A 26 52.77 55.19 4.78
N LEU A 27 54.09 54.93 4.82
CA LEU A 27 54.59 53.57 5.01
C LEU A 27 54.24 53.02 6.39
N THR A 28 54.31 53.86 7.43
CA THR A 28 53.89 53.46 8.78
C THR A 28 52.41 53.14 8.80
N GLN A 29 51.57 53.95 8.16
CA GLN A 29 50.14 53.67 8.05
C GLN A 29 49.89 52.35 7.30
N LEU A 30 50.56 52.13 6.17
CA LEU A 30 50.44 50.90 5.38
C LEU A 30 50.89 49.66 6.16
N GLU A 31 51.96 49.75 6.96
CA GLU A 31 52.43 48.65 7.82
C GLU A 31 51.44 48.36 8.96
N LEU A 32 50.86 49.39 9.57
CA LEU A 32 49.90 49.24 10.67
C LEU A 32 48.51 48.76 10.20
N THR A 33 48.10 49.11 8.98
CA THR A 33 46.80 48.72 8.41
C THR A 33 46.89 47.52 7.46
N ASN A 34 48.02 46.81 7.43
CA ASN A 34 48.25 45.71 6.50
C ASN A 34 47.37 44.50 6.83
N ASP A 35 46.17 44.48 6.25
CA ASP A 35 45.27 43.34 6.25
C ASP A 35 45.44 42.50 4.97
N THR A 36 44.70 41.40 4.87
CA THR A 36 44.70 40.54 3.67
C THR A 36 44.31 41.29 2.40
N SER A 37 43.37 42.25 2.44
CA SER A 37 42.99 43.03 1.26
C SER A 37 44.07 44.00 0.80
N THR A 38 44.84 44.56 1.73
CA THR A 38 45.97 45.46 1.46
C THR A 38 47.08 44.73 0.70
N SER A 39 47.27 43.43 0.97
CA SER A 39 48.27 42.61 0.26
C SER A 39 48.00 42.40 -1.24
N TYR A 40 46.76 42.63 -1.71
CA TYR A 40 46.42 42.55 -3.14
C TYR A 40 46.66 43.87 -3.88
N ARG A 41 46.79 44.98 -3.17
CA ARG A 41 46.72 46.33 -3.75
C ARG A 41 47.85 46.63 -4.72
N TRP A 42 49.07 46.15 -4.43
CA TRP A 42 50.27 46.49 -5.20
C TRP A 42 50.12 46.21 -6.70
N VAL A 43 49.48 45.08 -7.07
CA VAL A 43 49.43 44.65 -8.47
C VAL A 43 48.46 45.51 -9.27
N TRP A 44 47.33 45.86 -8.67
CA TRP A 44 46.34 46.72 -9.28
C TRP A 44 46.80 48.16 -9.40
N GLU A 45 47.58 48.66 -8.44
CA GLU A 45 48.18 50.01 -8.53
C GLU A 45 49.22 50.08 -9.67
N LEU A 46 50.02 49.04 -9.89
CA LEU A 46 50.94 48.98 -11.02
C LEU A 46 50.21 48.85 -12.37
N ILE A 47 49.16 48.02 -12.43
CA ILE A 47 48.32 47.88 -13.63
C ILE A 47 47.61 49.21 -13.93
N GLN A 48 47.10 49.90 -12.92
CA GLN A 48 46.47 51.21 -13.07
C GLN A 48 47.47 52.25 -13.59
N ASN A 49 48.69 52.28 -13.05
CA ASN A 49 49.73 53.16 -13.56
C ASN A 49 50.05 52.88 -15.03
N ALA A 50 50.08 51.60 -15.43
CA ALA A 50 50.26 51.21 -16.83
C ALA A 50 49.07 51.63 -17.72
N LYS A 51 47.83 51.48 -17.23
CA LYS A 51 46.60 51.95 -17.91
C LYS A 51 46.64 53.45 -18.19
N ASP A 52 47.12 54.26 -17.25
CA ASP A 52 47.17 55.73 -17.39
C ASP A 52 48.18 56.19 -18.49
N VAL A 53 49.05 55.29 -18.97
CA VAL A 53 50.11 55.59 -19.96
C VAL A 53 50.05 54.66 -21.18
N VAL A 54 48.87 54.46 -21.76
CA VAL A 54 48.71 53.66 -23.00
C VAL A 54 49.61 54.15 -24.14
N ASN A 55 50.12 53.22 -24.95
CA ASN A 55 50.97 53.55 -26.10
C ASN A 55 50.17 54.12 -27.28
N SER A 56 50.80 54.31 -28.44
CA SER A 56 50.16 54.87 -29.63
C SER A 56 48.93 54.08 -30.14
N SER A 57 48.80 52.79 -29.79
CA SER A 57 47.61 51.98 -30.10
C SER A 57 46.39 52.31 -29.23
N GLY A 58 46.58 53.10 -28.17
CA GLY A 58 45.55 53.33 -27.15
C GLY A 58 45.41 52.18 -26.14
N MET A 59 46.31 51.20 -26.17
CA MET A 59 46.32 50.09 -25.22
C MET A 59 47.70 49.88 -24.57
N VAL A 60 47.76 48.95 -23.61
CA VAL A 60 48.99 48.52 -22.94
C VAL A 60 49.02 47.00 -22.72
N ASP A 61 50.20 46.41 -22.91
CA ASP A 61 50.54 45.04 -22.54
C ASP A 61 51.39 45.03 -21.28
N ILE A 62 51.13 44.07 -20.41
CA ILE A 62 51.76 43.97 -19.10
C ILE A 62 52.38 42.58 -18.93
N VAL A 63 53.60 42.52 -18.40
CA VAL A 63 54.30 41.29 -18.03
C VAL A 63 54.71 41.35 -16.57
N ILE A 64 54.32 40.34 -15.80
CA ILE A 64 54.65 40.19 -14.38
C ILE A 64 55.42 38.89 -14.19
N ASN A 65 56.69 38.99 -13.83
CA ASN A 65 57.58 37.86 -13.61
C ASN A 65 57.84 37.69 -12.12
N PHE A 66 57.43 36.55 -11.56
CA PHE A 66 57.59 36.23 -10.14
C PHE A 66 58.48 35.01 -9.94
N ASP A 67 59.64 35.23 -9.31
CA ASP A 67 60.58 34.18 -8.94
C ASP A 67 60.66 34.08 -7.41
N SER A 68 60.06 33.02 -6.87
CA SER A 68 60.05 32.75 -5.43
C SER A 68 61.42 32.33 -4.89
N THR A 69 62.29 31.76 -5.73
CA THR A 69 63.62 31.28 -5.34
C THR A 69 64.60 32.45 -5.27
N ARG A 70 64.58 33.32 -6.29
CA ARG A 70 65.36 34.57 -6.31
C ARG A 70 64.75 35.67 -5.45
N LYS A 71 63.53 35.45 -4.93
CA LYS A 71 62.74 36.43 -4.17
C LYS A 71 62.61 37.75 -4.93
N THR A 72 62.13 37.70 -6.17
CA THR A 72 61.97 38.89 -7.02
C THR A 72 60.60 38.92 -7.70
N VAL A 73 59.99 40.11 -7.75
CA VAL A 73 58.90 40.44 -8.68
C VAL A 73 59.43 41.47 -9.67
N GLU A 74 59.23 41.21 -10.96
CA GLU A 74 59.46 42.16 -12.04
C GLU A 74 58.13 42.49 -12.71
N PHE A 75 57.77 43.76 -12.75
CA PHE A 75 56.60 44.28 -13.47
C PHE A 75 57.09 45.10 -14.66
N LYS A 76 56.54 44.82 -15.85
CA LYS A 76 56.90 45.54 -17.08
C LYS A 76 55.68 45.88 -17.90
N HIS A 77 55.72 47.00 -18.61
CA HIS A 77 54.69 47.36 -19.58
C HIS A 77 55.28 48.08 -20.80
N ASN A 78 54.55 48.08 -21.91
CA ASN A 78 54.92 48.72 -23.18
C ASN A 78 54.16 50.05 -23.41
N GLY A 79 53.80 50.73 -22.32
CA GLY A 79 53.13 52.03 -22.35
C GLY A 79 54.07 53.17 -22.75
N LYS A 80 53.61 54.43 -22.62
CA LYS A 80 54.43 55.62 -22.88
C LYS A 80 55.68 55.63 -22.01
N LEU A 81 56.73 56.22 -22.57
CA LEU A 81 58.01 56.44 -21.90
C LEU A 81 57.86 57.45 -20.76
N PHE A 82 58.83 57.47 -19.83
CA PHE A 82 58.84 58.46 -18.77
C PHE A 82 59.17 59.85 -19.33
N SER A 83 58.54 60.90 -18.80
CA SER A 83 59.08 62.25 -18.87
C SER A 83 60.05 62.47 -17.70
N THR A 84 60.93 63.45 -17.83
CA THR A 84 61.83 63.84 -16.72
C THR A 84 61.01 64.23 -15.48
N GLU A 85 59.89 64.91 -15.68
CA GLU A 85 58.95 65.27 -14.63
C GLU A 85 58.38 64.03 -13.90
N ASN A 86 57.90 63.03 -14.65
CA ASN A 86 57.28 61.83 -14.08
C ASN A 86 58.26 61.03 -13.20
N ILE A 87 59.51 60.87 -13.62
CA ILE A 87 60.50 60.11 -12.84
C ILE A 87 60.94 60.87 -11.58
N VAL A 88 61.11 62.20 -11.66
CA VAL A 88 61.45 63.02 -10.50
C VAL A 88 60.32 62.99 -9.48
N PHE A 89 59.06 63.09 -9.92
CA PHE A 89 57.91 62.99 -9.01
C PHE A 89 57.75 61.62 -8.38
N LEU A 90 58.13 60.55 -9.08
CA LEU A 90 58.18 59.22 -8.50
C LEU A 90 59.24 59.11 -7.38
N ILE A 91 60.43 59.72 -7.60
CA ILE A 91 61.53 59.75 -6.63
C ILE A 91 61.19 60.63 -5.41
N GLU A 92 60.67 61.83 -5.62
CA GLU A 92 60.38 62.79 -4.54
C GLU A 92 58.98 62.62 -3.92
N GLN A 93 58.12 61.78 -4.50
CA GLN A 93 56.74 61.56 -4.04
C GLN A 93 55.89 62.83 -4.01
N VAL A 94 56.11 63.69 -5.02
CA VAL A 94 55.32 64.90 -5.26
C VAL A 94 54.05 64.51 -6.00
N SER A 95 52.88 64.95 -5.50
CA SER A 95 51.59 64.66 -6.11
C SER A 95 51.21 65.81 -7.03
N THR A 96 51.04 65.54 -8.32
CA THR A 96 50.90 66.58 -9.36
C THR A 96 49.57 66.61 -10.08
N LYS A 97 48.63 65.72 -9.73
CA LYS A 97 47.27 65.82 -10.29
C LYS A 97 46.52 66.97 -9.61
N ASP A 98 46.42 68.06 -10.37
CA ASP A 98 45.75 69.31 -10.01
C ASP A 98 44.35 69.06 -9.44
N ARG A 99 44.00 69.78 -8.38
CA ARG A 99 42.66 69.74 -7.76
C ARG A 99 41.61 70.52 -8.57
N THR A 100 42.01 71.16 -9.66
CA THR A 100 41.14 71.93 -10.54
C THR A 100 40.44 71.02 -11.55
N ILE A 101 39.13 70.88 -11.35
CA ILE A 101 38.18 70.30 -12.28
C ILE A 101 38.16 71.20 -13.52
N THR A 102 38.85 70.85 -14.60
CA THR A 102 38.76 71.61 -15.85
C THR A 102 38.39 70.81 -17.10
N ASP A 103 38.35 69.47 -17.07
CA ASP A 103 37.80 68.68 -18.19
C ASP A 103 36.90 67.54 -17.68
N GLU A 104 35.62 67.59 -18.03
CA GLU A 104 34.59 66.61 -17.66
C GLU A 104 34.76 65.25 -18.36
N THR A 105 35.65 65.13 -19.34
CA THR A 105 35.71 63.98 -20.26
C THR A 105 36.81 62.96 -19.97
N THR A 106 37.82 63.28 -19.16
CA THR A 106 38.92 62.35 -18.82
C THR A 106 39.31 62.44 -17.34
N ARG A 107 38.53 61.81 -16.46
CA ARG A 107 38.97 61.55 -15.08
C ARG A 107 40.08 60.49 -15.13
N THR A 108 41.34 60.90 -15.05
CA THR A 108 42.42 59.94 -14.77
C THR A 108 42.18 59.31 -13.40
N THR A 109 42.15 57.98 -13.32
CA THR A 109 41.61 57.25 -12.15
C THR A 109 42.47 57.41 -10.89
N GLY A 110 43.71 57.92 -11.01
CA GLY A 110 44.56 58.24 -9.86
C GLY A 110 44.26 59.63 -9.27
N LYS A 111 43.62 59.72 -8.10
CA LYS A 111 43.45 61.00 -7.37
C LYS A 111 44.53 61.27 -6.32
N PHE A 112 45.42 60.32 -6.07
CA PHE A 112 46.42 60.40 -5.02
C PHE A 112 47.77 59.91 -5.56
N GLY A 113 48.76 60.80 -5.63
CA GLY A 113 50.17 60.46 -5.91
C GLY A 113 50.82 59.70 -4.75
N THR A 114 50.18 58.61 -4.32
CA THR A 114 50.50 57.75 -3.17
C THR A 114 50.34 56.27 -3.50
N GLY A 115 49.62 55.93 -4.57
CA GLY A 115 49.38 54.53 -5.00
C GLY A 115 50.68 53.74 -5.20
N PHE A 116 51.72 54.37 -5.75
CA PHE A 116 53.03 53.71 -5.90
C PHE A 116 53.69 53.34 -4.56
N LEU A 117 53.47 54.11 -3.48
CA LEU A 117 54.01 53.77 -2.16
C LEU A 117 53.46 52.45 -1.63
N THR A 118 52.23 52.07 -2.00
CA THR A 118 51.65 50.77 -1.62
C THR A 118 52.45 49.59 -2.16
N THR A 119 53.13 49.76 -3.30
CA THR A 119 53.99 48.72 -3.89
C THR A 119 55.21 48.42 -3.02
N HIS A 120 55.56 49.30 -2.07
CA HIS A 120 56.65 49.06 -1.14
C HIS A 120 56.30 48.03 -0.05
N LEU A 121 55.03 47.60 0.01
CA LEU A 121 54.63 46.40 0.75
C LEU A 121 55.26 45.13 0.17
N LEU A 122 55.54 45.07 -1.14
CA LEU A 122 56.32 43.99 -1.74
C LEU A 122 57.79 44.07 -1.33
N SER A 123 58.35 45.28 -1.37
CA SER A 123 59.74 45.54 -1.04
C SER A 123 59.95 47.02 -0.77
N LYS A 124 60.67 47.33 0.31
CA LYS A 124 61.11 48.70 0.61
C LYS A 124 62.13 49.25 -0.39
N LYS A 125 62.71 48.39 -1.25
CA LYS A 125 63.65 48.76 -2.32
C LYS A 125 63.12 48.36 -3.68
N VAL A 126 63.01 49.33 -4.59
CA VAL A 126 62.49 49.11 -5.94
C VAL A 126 63.50 49.66 -6.95
N THR A 127 63.91 48.85 -7.92
CA THR A 127 64.69 49.34 -9.06
C THR A 127 63.74 49.72 -10.18
N VAL A 128 63.81 50.95 -10.65
CA VAL A 128 63.03 51.47 -11.77
C VAL A 128 63.97 51.71 -12.93
N SER A 129 63.64 51.16 -14.09
CA SER A 129 64.44 51.31 -15.31
C SER A 129 63.54 51.46 -16.52
N GLY A 130 63.99 52.23 -17.50
CA GLY A 130 63.29 52.40 -18.76
C GLY A 130 63.92 53.50 -19.61
N TYR A 131 63.11 54.11 -20.47
CA TYR A 131 63.52 55.25 -21.28
C TYR A 131 62.79 56.53 -20.86
N LEU A 132 63.52 57.65 -20.96
CA LEU A 132 63.07 59.02 -20.76
C LEU A 132 62.97 59.71 -22.11
N LYS A 133 61.88 60.45 -22.34
CA LYS A 133 61.71 61.29 -23.53
C LYS A 133 60.78 62.47 -23.23
N ASP A 134 61.31 63.69 -23.30
CA ASP A 134 60.55 64.94 -23.29
C ASP A 134 60.35 65.45 -24.74
N GLU A 135 59.44 66.41 -24.97
CA GLU A 135 58.94 66.78 -26.32
C GLU A 135 60.04 67.21 -27.32
N GLU A 136 61.18 67.71 -26.83
CA GLU A 136 62.29 68.23 -27.66
C GLU A 136 63.59 67.41 -27.57
N ASP A 137 63.64 66.37 -26.73
CA ASP A 137 64.88 65.66 -26.39
C ASP A 137 65.02 64.27 -27.05
N SER A 138 66.27 63.86 -27.26
CA SER A 138 66.57 62.48 -27.68
C SER A 138 66.31 61.50 -26.53
N PRO A 139 65.79 60.29 -26.81
CA PRO A 139 65.50 59.34 -25.76
C PRO A 139 66.76 58.93 -24.99
N CYS A 140 66.64 58.84 -23.66
CA CYS A 140 67.73 58.40 -22.80
C CYS A 140 67.30 57.19 -21.97
N SER A 141 68.15 56.17 -21.83
CA SER A 141 67.90 55.08 -20.88
C SER A 141 68.35 55.46 -19.48
N PHE A 142 67.59 55.04 -18.46
CA PHE A 142 67.92 55.26 -17.06
C PHE A 142 67.69 53.99 -16.21
N SER A 143 68.35 53.95 -15.06
CA SER A 143 68.11 52.96 -14.01
C SER A 143 68.39 53.57 -12.64
N VAL A 144 67.39 53.60 -11.76
CA VAL A 144 67.46 54.20 -10.42
C VAL A 144 66.91 53.25 -9.36
N VAL A 145 67.47 53.29 -8.15
CA VAL A 145 66.98 52.51 -7.01
C VAL A 145 66.26 53.42 -6.03
N LEU A 146 64.96 53.20 -5.85
CA LEU A 146 64.15 53.85 -4.83
C LEU A 146 64.27 53.06 -3.52
N ASP A 147 65.03 53.58 -2.56
CA ASP A 147 65.21 52.96 -1.24
C ASP A 147 64.38 53.67 -0.16
N ARG A 148 63.41 52.95 0.41
CA ARG A 148 62.53 53.40 1.50
C ARG A 148 62.71 52.59 2.79
N SER A 149 63.84 51.89 2.94
CA SER A 149 64.12 51.05 4.12
C SER A 149 64.51 51.84 5.37
N GLY A 150 64.83 53.12 5.23
CA GLY A 150 65.23 54.00 6.32
C GLY A 150 64.13 54.22 7.37
N LYS A 151 64.49 54.10 8.66
CA LYS A 151 63.54 54.33 9.79
C LYS A 151 63.54 55.77 10.28
N GLU A 152 64.61 56.51 10.01
CA GLU A 152 64.77 57.90 10.44
C GLU A 152 64.63 58.85 9.26
N LYS A 153 64.03 60.02 9.50
CA LYS A 153 63.86 61.08 8.50
C LYS A 153 65.13 61.39 7.70
N GLN A 154 66.27 61.51 8.37
CA GLN A 154 67.54 61.84 7.71
C GLN A 154 68.02 60.72 6.77
N SER A 155 67.69 59.46 7.08
CA SER A 155 68.03 58.32 6.22
C SER A 155 67.19 58.30 4.94
N ILE A 156 65.90 58.64 5.01
CA ILE A 156 65.03 58.76 3.84
C ILE A 156 65.43 59.94 2.95
N ILE A 157 65.78 61.10 3.54
CA ILE A 157 66.29 62.25 2.76
C ILE A 157 67.54 61.86 1.98
N LYS A 158 68.51 61.19 2.62
CA LYS A 158 69.73 60.72 1.95
C LYS A 158 69.41 59.74 0.81
N ALA A 159 68.43 58.85 0.99
CA ALA A 159 68.02 57.90 -0.04
C ALA A 159 67.34 58.59 -1.24
N ILE A 160 66.52 59.63 -1.01
CA ILE A 160 65.96 60.47 -2.08
C ILE A 160 67.07 61.15 -2.86
N GLN A 161 68.00 61.83 -2.17
CA GLN A 161 69.14 62.51 -2.81
C GLN A 161 70.00 61.54 -3.62
N GLN A 162 70.27 60.35 -3.07
CA GLN A 162 71.02 59.30 -3.78
C GLN A 162 70.28 58.81 -5.03
N SER A 163 68.95 58.71 -4.98
CA SER A 163 68.13 58.33 -6.15
C SER A 163 68.21 59.40 -7.24
N CYS A 164 68.17 60.69 -6.89
CA CYS A 164 68.33 61.79 -7.84
C CYS A 164 69.74 61.78 -8.47
N SER A 165 70.80 61.62 -7.66
CA SER A 165 72.16 61.51 -8.19
C SER A 165 72.35 60.30 -9.10
N GLN A 166 71.72 59.16 -8.78
CA GLN A 166 71.73 57.99 -9.66
C GLN A 166 71.02 58.24 -10.98
N LEU A 167 69.93 59.02 -10.98
CA LEU A 167 69.24 59.39 -12.21
C LEU A 167 70.17 60.22 -13.10
N ASP A 168 70.86 61.22 -12.54
CA ASP A 168 71.81 62.05 -13.28
C ASP A 168 73.01 61.24 -13.82
N GLU A 169 73.57 60.33 -13.01
CA GLU A 169 74.75 59.54 -13.37
C GLU A 169 74.46 58.38 -14.33
N ASN A 170 73.29 57.74 -14.23
CA ASN A 170 72.94 56.54 -15.00
C ASN A 170 72.12 56.85 -16.27
N THR A 171 71.91 58.13 -16.60
CA THR A 171 71.21 58.52 -17.83
C THR A 171 72.17 58.43 -19.01
N THR A 172 71.82 57.60 -19.99
CA THR A 172 72.64 57.34 -21.19
C THR A 172 71.84 57.65 -22.45
N VAL A 173 72.38 58.53 -23.29
CA VAL A 173 71.74 58.90 -24.57
C VAL A 173 71.68 57.67 -25.48
N VAL A 174 70.49 57.39 -26.01
CA VAL A 174 70.29 56.27 -26.92
C VAL A 174 70.56 56.76 -28.34
N ASN A 175 71.51 56.14 -29.04
CA ASN A 175 71.88 56.51 -30.42
C ASN A 175 70.79 56.20 -31.47
N SER A 176 69.68 55.56 -31.07
CA SER A 176 68.54 55.27 -31.93
C SER A 176 67.52 56.41 -31.87
N THR A 177 67.07 56.89 -33.03
CA THR A 177 66.01 57.90 -33.12
C THR A 177 64.61 57.34 -32.83
N ALA A 178 64.44 56.02 -32.81
CA ALA A 178 63.15 55.36 -32.57
C ALA A 178 63.28 54.23 -31.54
N ILE A 179 62.52 54.33 -30.46
CA ILE A 179 62.31 53.24 -29.49
C ILE A 179 61.13 52.41 -29.99
N ASN A 180 61.27 51.09 -29.97
CA ASN A 180 60.18 50.18 -30.32
C ASN A 180 59.11 50.20 -29.22
N GLU A 181 57.93 50.76 -29.50
CA GLU A 181 56.82 50.83 -28.54
C GLU A 181 56.20 49.46 -28.22
N GLU A 182 56.47 48.40 -29.01
CA GLU A 182 56.03 47.04 -28.69
C GLU A 182 56.90 46.39 -27.58
N GLU A 183 58.10 46.91 -27.35
CA GLU A 183 58.96 46.44 -26.28
C GLU A 183 58.50 46.93 -24.90
N PHE A 184 58.78 46.12 -23.88
CA PHE A 184 58.42 46.42 -22.48
C PHE A 184 59.39 47.45 -21.88
N ASN A 185 59.29 48.68 -22.36
CA ASN A 185 60.22 49.80 -22.14
C ASN A 185 60.19 50.38 -20.72
N THR A 186 59.18 50.06 -19.92
CA THR A 186 59.12 50.45 -18.51
C THR A 186 59.16 49.22 -17.62
N ARG A 187 60.05 49.22 -16.62
CA ARG A 187 60.30 48.07 -15.74
C ARG A 187 60.50 48.49 -14.29
N PHE A 188 59.84 47.76 -13.40
CA PHE A 188 59.97 47.85 -11.94
C PHE A 188 60.41 46.49 -11.39
N ILE A 189 61.48 46.45 -10.59
CA ILE A 189 62.01 45.23 -9.98
C ILE A 189 61.99 45.39 -8.45
N TYR A 190 61.25 44.50 -7.80
CA TYR A 190 61.11 44.42 -6.35
C TYR A 190 61.96 43.27 -5.81
N ALA A 191 62.88 43.59 -4.90
CA ALA A 191 63.68 42.60 -4.17
C ALA A 191 62.94 42.19 -2.88
N LEU A 192 62.30 41.03 -2.88
CA LEU A 192 61.37 40.61 -1.84
C LEU A 192 62.10 40.04 -0.63
N ASP A 193 61.53 40.28 0.56
CA ASP A 193 61.78 39.45 1.74
C ASP A 193 60.75 38.31 1.82
N GLU A 194 60.71 37.58 2.93
CA GLU A 194 59.74 36.47 3.11
C GLU A 194 58.29 36.96 3.13
N SER A 195 58.02 38.11 3.77
CA SER A 195 56.70 38.75 3.76
C SER A 195 56.30 39.19 2.35
N GLY A 196 57.23 39.79 1.61
CA GLY A 196 57.04 40.23 0.23
C GLY A 196 56.72 39.09 -0.73
N VAL A 197 57.31 37.90 -0.54
CA VAL A 197 56.98 36.69 -1.30
C VAL A 197 55.52 36.28 -1.08
N ASP A 198 55.03 36.34 0.14
CA ASP A 198 53.63 35.98 0.45
C ASP A 198 52.64 37.03 -0.06
N ILE A 199 52.97 38.32 0.03
CA ILE A 199 52.20 39.43 -0.55
C ILE A 199 52.14 39.29 -2.09
N ALA A 200 53.26 38.94 -2.74
CA ALA A 200 53.29 38.70 -4.19
C ALA A 200 52.36 37.56 -4.60
N LYS A 201 52.43 36.40 -3.92
CA LYS A 201 51.55 35.25 -4.19
C LYS A 201 50.08 35.61 -4.02
N LYS A 202 49.73 36.30 -2.94
CA LYS A 202 48.36 36.77 -2.65
C LYS A 202 47.85 37.71 -3.74
N GLY A 203 48.63 38.73 -4.11
CA GLY A 203 48.26 39.69 -5.16
C GLY A 203 48.08 39.03 -6.53
N LEU A 204 49.01 38.14 -6.93
CA LEU A 204 48.89 37.41 -8.18
C LEU A 204 47.69 36.48 -8.21
N LYS A 205 47.37 35.79 -7.11
CA LYS A 205 46.17 34.96 -7.02
C LYS A 205 44.90 35.78 -7.25
N ASN A 206 44.77 36.94 -6.57
CA ASN A 206 43.62 37.82 -6.74
C ASN A 206 43.55 38.43 -8.16
N LEU A 207 44.70 38.76 -8.76
CA LEU A 207 44.79 39.21 -10.15
C LEU A 207 44.15 38.19 -11.09
N LEU A 208 44.54 36.92 -11.01
CA LEU A 208 44.02 35.87 -11.90
C LEU A 208 42.51 35.66 -11.74
N VAL A 209 41.97 35.82 -10.53
CA VAL A 209 40.53 35.70 -10.27
C VAL A 209 39.74 36.89 -10.83
N SER A 210 40.28 38.11 -10.73
CA SER A 210 39.54 39.33 -11.11
C SER A 210 39.82 39.80 -12.54
N ALA A 211 40.91 39.31 -13.16
CA ALA A 211 41.33 39.72 -14.50
C ALA A 211 40.23 39.59 -15.57
N PRO A 212 39.42 38.52 -15.64
CA PRO A 212 38.36 38.42 -16.64
C PRO A 212 37.41 39.63 -16.63
N TYR A 213 37.01 40.09 -15.45
CA TYR A 213 36.15 41.26 -15.30
C TYR A 213 36.88 42.57 -15.62
N VAL A 214 38.17 42.68 -15.29
CA VAL A 214 38.97 43.85 -15.70
C VAL A 214 39.08 43.95 -17.21
N PHE A 215 39.28 42.83 -17.92
CA PHE A 215 39.26 42.83 -19.38
C PHE A 215 37.88 43.18 -19.97
N ALA A 216 36.80 42.91 -19.23
CA ALA A 216 35.46 43.32 -19.61
C ALA A 216 35.21 44.83 -19.40
N PHE A 217 35.82 45.44 -18.38
CA PHE A 217 35.57 46.84 -18.02
C PHE A 217 36.59 47.84 -18.56
N VAL A 218 37.86 47.44 -18.71
CA VAL A 218 38.98 48.36 -18.99
C VAL A 218 39.52 48.13 -20.41
N SER A 219 39.00 48.90 -21.36
CA SER A 219 39.34 48.80 -22.79
C SER A 219 40.83 48.94 -23.11
N GLU A 220 41.55 49.68 -22.28
CA GLU A 220 42.94 50.12 -22.42
C GLU A 220 43.96 49.00 -22.14
N ILE A 221 43.56 47.90 -21.50
CA ILE A 221 44.46 46.76 -21.25
C ILE A 221 44.28 45.73 -22.37
N ASN A 222 45.35 45.48 -23.13
CA ASN A 222 45.35 44.51 -24.22
C ASN A 222 45.68 43.10 -23.73
N SER A 223 46.75 42.96 -22.93
CA SER A 223 47.10 41.67 -22.32
C SER A 223 47.85 41.80 -21.00
N ILE A 224 47.72 40.78 -20.15
CA ILE A 224 48.47 40.60 -18.91
C ILE A 224 49.09 39.21 -18.93
N THR A 225 50.42 39.12 -18.87
CA THR A 225 51.16 37.86 -18.80
C THR A 225 51.81 37.70 -17.44
N VAL A 226 51.44 36.66 -16.69
CA VAL A 226 52.05 36.32 -15.40
C VAL A 226 52.96 35.11 -15.60
N THR A 227 54.22 35.21 -15.19
CA THR A 227 55.17 34.09 -15.20
C THR A 227 55.66 33.75 -13.79
N SER A 228 55.75 32.46 -13.48
CA SER A 228 56.38 31.96 -12.26
C SER A 228 57.05 30.61 -12.50
N GLY A 229 58.38 30.63 -12.63
CA GLY A 229 59.15 29.44 -13.01
C GLY A 229 58.73 28.90 -14.38
N GLN A 230 58.24 27.66 -14.43
CA GLN A 230 57.73 27.02 -15.66
C GLN A 230 56.25 27.30 -15.95
N PHE A 231 55.58 28.06 -15.08
CA PHE A 231 54.19 28.49 -15.26
C PHE A 231 54.16 29.84 -15.97
N ILE A 232 53.46 29.92 -17.10
CA ILE A 232 53.19 31.16 -17.83
C ILE A 232 51.69 31.19 -18.07
N GLN A 233 51.03 32.29 -17.73
CA GLN A 233 49.63 32.51 -18.03
C GLN A 233 49.45 33.88 -18.67
N LYS A 234 48.95 33.89 -19.90
CA LYS A 234 48.60 35.11 -20.63
C LYS A 234 47.08 35.24 -20.67
N ILE A 235 46.60 36.40 -20.27
CA ILE A 235 45.19 36.78 -20.30
C ILE A 235 45.06 37.94 -21.29
N SER A 236 44.14 37.83 -22.24
CA SER A 236 43.88 38.88 -23.23
C SER A 236 42.40 38.94 -23.60
N ARG A 237 41.98 40.10 -24.13
CA ARG A 237 40.63 40.26 -24.66
C ARG A 237 40.47 39.51 -25.99
N GLY A 238 39.38 38.77 -26.11
CA GLY A 238 38.94 38.10 -27.34
C GLY A 238 37.86 38.89 -28.07
N SER A 239 36.93 38.16 -28.70
CA SER A 239 35.79 38.76 -29.41
C SER A 239 34.75 39.35 -28.45
N ALA A 240 34.04 40.39 -28.91
CA ALA A 240 32.86 40.93 -28.22
C ALA A 240 31.61 40.62 -29.06
N ASN A 241 30.57 40.06 -28.44
CA ASN A 241 29.31 39.75 -29.09
C ASN A 241 28.18 40.52 -28.42
N ASN A 242 27.30 41.16 -29.19
CA ASN A 242 26.14 41.84 -28.63
C ASN A 242 25.08 40.84 -28.18
N SER A 243 24.42 41.13 -27.07
CA SER A 243 23.22 40.43 -26.62
C SER A 243 21.97 41.06 -27.28
N ASN A 244 20.83 40.36 -27.23
CA ASN A 244 19.55 40.92 -27.69
C ASN A 244 19.00 41.98 -26.72
N LEU A 245 19.46 41.97 -25.46
CA LEU A 245 19.13 43.01 -24.49
C LEU A 245 19.91 44.30 -24.79
N GLU A 246 19.22 45.44 -24.74
CA GLU A 246 19.83 46.75 -24.97
C GLU A 246 21.00 47.00 -23.99
N ASN A 247 22.11 47.55 -24.47
CA ASN A 247 23.32 47.81 -23.69
C ASN A 247 23.96 46.56 -23.05
N ALA A 248 23.59 45.36 -23.52
CA ALA A 248 24.19 44.12 -23.07
C ALA A 248 25.09 43.48 -24.15
N HIS A 249 26.23 42.95 -23.71
CA HIS A 249 27.21 42.32 -24.56
C HIS A 249 28.02 41.28 -23.78
N GLU A 250 28.65 40.37 -24.50
CA GLU A 250 29.49 39.31 -23.97
C GLU A 250 30.92 39.56 -24.42
N ILE A 251 31.86 39.57 -23.49
CA ILE A 251 33.28 39.74 -23.76
C ILE A 251 33.97 38.40 -23.54
N GLU A 252 34.59 37.87 -24.59
CA GLU A 252 35.48 36.73 -24.50
C GLU A 252 36.82 37.18 -23.88
N VAL A 253 37.31 36.39 -22.94
CA VAL A 253 38.62 36.55 -22.31
C VAL A 253 39.38 35.26 -22.52
N VAL A 254 40.47 35.35 -23.28
CA VAL A 254 41.31 34.20 -23.62
C VAL A 254 42.37 34.05 -22.54
N VAL A 255 42.42 32.87 -21.92
CA VAL A 255 43.41 32.50 -20.89
C VAL A 255 44.29 31.40 -21.43
N GLU A 256 45.50 31.75 -21.87
CA GLU A 256 46.50 30.81 -22.36
C GLU A 256 47.44 30.44 -21.20
N THR A 257 47.45 29.17 -20.81
CA THR A 257 48.28 28.66 -19.72
C THR A 257 49.32 27.67 -20.24
N LYS A 258 50.60 27.93 -19.97
CA LYS A 258 51.70 27.01 -20.25
C LYS A 258 52.30 26.53 -18.92
N ARG A 259 52.26 25.22 -18.67
CA ARG A 259 52.87 24.58 -17.49
C ARG A 259 53.76 23.43 -17.95
N ASN A 260 55.02 23.44 -17.55
CA ASN A 260 56.02 22.41 -17.89
C ASN A 260 56.11 22.13 -19.41
N GLY A 261 55.96 23.17 -20.23
CA GLY A 261 56.00 23.06 -21.69
C GLY A 261 54.67 22.73 -22.37
N ILE A 262 53.64 22.27 -21.63
CA ILE A 262 52.31 21.97 -22.16
C ILE A 262 51.47 23.25 -22.14
N ALA A 263 50.91 23.63 -23.29
CA ALA A 263 50.01 24.77 -23.44
C ALA A 263 48.54 24.31 -23.45
N THR A 264 47.70 25.00 -22.69
CA THR A 264 46.24 24.83 -22.62
C THR A 264 45.58 26.18 -22.75
N ASN A 265 44.50 26.27 -23.53
CA ASN A 265 43.72 27.48 -23.67
C ASN A 265 42.34 27.29 -23.03
N GLU A 266 41.92 28.27 -22.23
CA GLU A 266 40.62 28.33 -21.61
C GLU A 266 39.98 29.67 -21.97
N ASN A 267 38.83 29.64 -22.64
CA ASN A 267 38.08 30.84 -22.96
C ASN A 267 37.01 31.04 -21.88
N LYS A 268 37.03 32.23 -21.27
CA LYS A 268 36.01 32.69 -20.33
C LYS A 268 35.13 33.71 -21.03
N TYR A 269 33.85 33.73 -20.70
CA TYR A 269 32.93 34.74 -21.24
C TYR A 269 32.35 35.54 -20.09
N VAL A 270 32.44 36.87 -20.18
CA VAL A 270 31.86 37.79 -19.21
C VAL A 270 30.67 38.47 -19.86
N TYR A 271 29.47 38.21 -19.34
CA TYR A 271 28.28 38.95 -19.70
C TYR A 271 28.32 40.31 -19.01
N VAL A 272 28.10 41.39 -19.75
CA VAL A 272 28.08 42.77 -19.28
C VAL A 272 26.78 43.42 -19.70
N ASN A 273 26.05 44.02 -18.76
CA ASN A 273 24.87 44.84 -19.04
C ASN A 273 25.03 46.25 -18.44
N GLY A 274 24.87 47.27 -19.27
CA GLY A 274 24.90 48.67 -18.88
C GLY A 274 25.80 49.53 -19.79
N THR A 275 26.14 50.72 -19.31
CA THR A 275 26.95 51.70 -20.05
C THR A 275 28.38 51.73 -19.52
N LYS A 276 29.22 52.60 -20.12
CA LYS A 276 30.58 52.87 -19.61
C LYS A 276 30.57 53.46 -18.20
N ASP A 277 29.53 54.20 -17.83
CA ASP A 277 29.42 54.87 -16.54
C ASP A 277 28.94 53.93 -15.42
N LEU A 278 28.16 52.91 -15.77
CA LEU A 278 27.67 51.90 -14.85
C LEU A 278 27.35 50.61 -15.61
N SER A 279 27.98 49.52 -15.21
CA SER A 279 27.77 48.19 -15.79
C SER A 279 27.70 47.12 -14.70
N LEU A 280 26.93 46.08 -14.99
CA LEU A 280 26.84 44.85 -14.20
C LEU A 280 27.46 43.70 -14.97
N ALA A 281 28.11 42.77 -14.26
CA ALA A 281 28.71 41.61 -14.92
C ALA A 281 28.66 40.31 -14.14
N PHE A 282 28.68 39.21 -14.89
CA PHE A 282 28.84 37.84 -14.39
C PHE A 282 29.54 36.96 -15.43
N GLU A 283 30.15 35.86 -14.98
CA GLU A 283 30.83 34.92 -15.86
C GLU A 283 29.84 33.87 -16.37
N ILE A 284 29.93 33.53 -17.66
CA ILE A 284 29.15 32.47 -18.30
C ILE A 284 30.06 31.46 -18.99
N GLN A 285 29.58 30.22 -19.07
CA GLN A 285 30.15 29.17 -19.90
C GLN A 285 29.18 28.87 -21.05
N LYS A 286 29.69 28.90 -22.28
CA LYS A 286 28.91 28.55 -23.47
C LYS A 286 28.96 27.05 -23.71
N LYS A 287 27.79 26.41 -23.82
CA LYS A 287 27.59 25.07 -24.40
C LYS A 287 26.72 25.19 -25.66
N GLU A 288 26.74 24.19 -26.54
CA GLU A 288 26.18 24.25 -27.91
C GLU A 288 24.83 24.99 -28.03
N ASN A 289 23.89 24.78 -27.09
CA ASN A 289 22.56 25.41 -27.10
C ASN A 289 22.14 26.09 -25.78
N VAL A 290 23.04 26.17 -24.78
CA VAL A 290 22.72 26.69 -23.43
C VAL A 290 23.89 27.50 -22.90
N ASN A 291 23.59 28.66 -22.31
CA ASN A 291 24.54 29.44 -21.54
C ASN A 291 24.39 29.10 -20.05
N ILE A 292 25.50 28.74 -19.39
CA ILE A 292 25.52 28.40 -17.97
C ILE A 292 26.16 29.55 -17.21
N ILE A 293 25.45 30.11 -16.24
CA ILE A 293 25.95 31.16 -15.35
C ILE A 293 26.86 30.51 -14.29
N MET A 294 28.09 30.99 -14.20
CA MET A 294 29.13 30.38 -13.37
C MET A 294 29.05 30.84 -11.91
N GLN A 295 29.37 29.94 -10.99
CA GLN A 295 29.53 30.28 -9.58
C GLN A 295 30.75 31.18 -9.40
N TYR A 296 30.59 32.23 -8.60
CA TYR A 296 31.69 33.15 -8.31
C TYR A 296 32.74 32.56 -7.36
N ASN A 297 34.00 32.92 -7.61
CA ASN A 297 35.08 32.66 -6.67
C ASN A 297 34.88 33.47 -5.37
N LYS A 298 35.09 32.84 -4.21
CA LYS A 298 34.91 33.47 -2.88
C LYS A 298 35.83 34.67 -2.64
N GLU A 299 36.97 34.76 -3.34
CA GLU A 299 37.94 35.86 -3.22
C GLU A 299 37.70 37.00 -4.23
N LEU A 300 36.71 36.86 -5.11
CA LEU A 300 36.40 37.85 -6.15
C LEU A 300 35.71 39.08 -5.55
N PRO A 301 36.27 40.29 -5.69
CA PRO A 301 35.60 41.53 -5.29
C PRO A 301 34.30 41.74 -6.08
N ARG A 302 33.29 42.35 -5.46
CA ARG A 302 31.99 42.60 -6.12
C ARG A 302 31.82 44.01 -6.66
N ILE A 303 32.64 44.95 -6.20
CA ILE A 303 32.60 46.33 -6.66
C ILE A 303 33.90 46.66 -7.38
N PHE A 304 33.76 47.25 -8.56
CA PHE A 304 34.83 47.73 -9.41
C PHE A 304 34.67 49.23 -9.66
N CYS A 305 35.79 49.93 -9.67
CA CYS A 305 35.90 51.31 -10.12
C CYS A 305 37.11 51.34 -11.07
N ASP A 306 36.86 50.92 -12.31
CA ASP A 306 37.82 50.37 -13.29
C ASP A 306 38.45 49.04 -12.83
N PHE A 307 39.07 49.08 -11.64
CA PHE A 307 39.76 47.97 -10.99
C PHE A 307 38.99 47.52 -9.75
N PRO A 308 39.19 46.27 -9.29
CA PRO A 308 38.48 45.74 -8.14
C PRO A 308 38.75 46.53 -6.86
N LEU A 309 37.70 46.78 -6.07
CA LEU A 309 37.82 47.33 -4.72
C LEU A 309 38.05 46.19 -3.72
N LEU A 310 39.29 46.05 -3.26
CA LEU A 310 39.81 44.91 -2.53
C LEU A 310 39.29 44.91 -1.09
N GLY A 311 38.30 44.06 -0.80
CA GLY A 311 37.56 44.08 0.48
C GLY A 311 36.04 44.03 0.31
N THR A 312 35.57 43.99 -0.94
CA THR A 312 34.15 43.91 -1.32
C THR A 312 33.72 42.53 -1.80
N SER A 313 34.47 41.46 -1.51
CA SER A 313 34.12 40.09 -1.94
C SER A 313 32.87 39.54 -1.24
N ASP A 314 32.62 40.02 -0.01
CA ASP A 314 31.44 39.75 0.81
C ASP A 314 30.32 40.79 0.60
N PHE A 315 30.47 41.71 -0.36
CA PHE A 315 29.46 42.75 -0.58
C PHE A 315 28.14 42.12 -1.05
N PRO A 316 27.02 42.43 -0.40
CA PRO A 316 25.75 41.74 -0.61
C PRO A 316 24.99 42.26 -1.85
N PHE A 317 25.55 42.01 -3.03
CA PHE A 317 24.88 42.25 -4.31
C PHE A 317 25.03 41.01 -5.20
N PRO A 318 23.98 40.58 -5.93
CA PRO A 318 24.00 39.28 -6.61
C PRO A 318 25.01 39.17 -7.77
N VAL A 319 25.38 40.31 -8.37
CA VAL A 319 26.33 40.40 -9.48
C VAL A 319 27.42 41.42 -9.22
N ILE A 320 28.42 41.49 -10.10
CA ILE A 320 29.50 42.46 -9.98
C ILE A 320 29.03 43.80 -10.51
N ILE A 321 29.33 44.88 -9.79
CA ILE A 321 29.01 46.25 -10.18
C ILE A 321 30.30 46.97 -10.53
N ASN A 322 30.36 47.58 -11.72
CA ASN A 322 31.43 48.46 -12.13
C ASN A 322 30.90 49.87 -12.39
N SER A 323 31.55 50.87 -11.78
CA SER A 323 31.34 52.26 -12.15
C SER A 323 32.61 53.10 -11.93
N PRO A 324 33.17 53.76 -12.97
CA PRO A 324 34.25 54.73 -12.80
C PRO A 324 33.81 55.97 -12.00
N LEU A 325 32.50 56.15 -11.77
CA LEU A 325 31.94 57.27 -11.01
C LEU A 325 31.84 57.01 -9.50
N PHE A 326 32.16 55.80 -9.03
CA PHE A 326 32.20 55.52 -7.59
C PHE A 326 33.23 56.40 -6.87
N ASN A 327 32.90 56.78 -5.64
CA ASN A 327 33.82 57.42 -4.70
C ASN A 327 34.28 56.36 -3.67
N PRO A 328 35.44 55.70 -3.89
CA PRO A 328 35.96 54.67 -3.01
C PRO A 328 36.50 55.25 -1.71
N THR A 329 36.62 54.41 -0.69
CA THR A 329 37.38 54.70 0.53
C THR A 329 38.88 54.86 0.21
N GLU A 330 39.64 55.53 1.08
CA GLU A 330 41.11 55.46 1.08
C GLU A 330 41.53 54.43 2.14
N PRO A 331 41.45 53.12 1.83
CA PRO A 331 42.49 52.43 1.05
C PRO A 331 41.98 51.62 -0.17
N ARG A 332 40.88 52.04 -0.82
CA ARG A 332 40.18 51.37 -1.94
C ARG A 332 39.62 49.98 -1.62
N ASN A 333 39.14 49.80 -0.39
CA ASN A 333 38.55 48.54 0.08
C ASN A 333 37.00 48.54 0.10
N GLY A 334 36.37 49.63 -0.33
CA GLY A 334 34.93 49.80 -0.38
C GLY A 334 34.52 51.15 -0.93
N ILE A 335 33.25 51.51 -0.77
CA ILE A 335 32.67 52.79 -1.20
C ILE A 335 31.98 53.49 -0.04
N HIS A 336 32.03 54.81 0.01
CA HIS A 336 31.39 55.57 1.08
C HIS A 336 29.85 55.46 0.98
N LEU A 337 29.23 54.69 1.89
CA LEU A 337 27.79 54.41 1.96
C LEU A 337 27.23 54.56 3.39
N THR A 338 27.66 55.58 4.12
CA THR A 338 27.18 55.82 5.49
C THR A 338 25.88 56.62 5.52
N ASN A 339 25.35 56.88 6.72
CA ASN A 339 24.18 57.74 6.93
C ASN A 339 24.53 59.24 6.95
N LYS A 340 25.81 59.61 6.78
CA LYS A 340 26.23 61.01 6.76
C LYS A 340 25.78 61.70 5.46
N GLU A 341 25.41 62.97 5.57
CA GLU A 341 25.17 63.81 4.39
C GLU A 341 26.50 64.29 3.81
N HIS A 342 26.84 63.77 2.63
CA HIS A 342 28.01 64.17 1.88
C HIS A 342 27.79 63.87 0.40
N GLU A 343 28.24 64.74 -0.50
CA GLU A 343 28.02 64.62 -1.95
C GLU A 343 28.48 63.25 -2.50
N GLN A 344 29.68 62.82 -2.12
CA GLN A 344 30.23 61.52 -2.51
C GLN A 344 29.36 60.32 -2.08
N ILE A 345 28.75 60.40 -0.89
CA ILE A 345 27.86 59.35 -0.38
C ILE A 345 26.57 59.34 -1.18
N THR A 346 25.98 60.51 -1.43
CA THR A 346 24.77 60.67 -2.24
C THR A 346 24.97 60.13 -3.66
N GLN A 347 26.14 60.40 -4.27
CA GLN A 347 26.49 59.88 -5.59
C GLN A 347 26.58 58.35 -5.58
N ASN A 348 27.30 57.75 -4.63
CA ASN A 348 27.40 56.28 -4.51
C ASN A 348 26.02 55.63 -4.31
N LYS A 349 25.17 56.21 -3.46
CA LYS A 349 23.80 55.76 -3.23
C LYS A 349 22.97 55.82 -4.53
N LYS A 350 23.13 56.87 -5.34
CA LYS A 350 22.46 57.00 -6.66
C LYS A 350 22.92 55.91 -7.63
N ILE A 351 24.23 55.66 -7.72
CA ILE A 351 24.80 54.62 -8.59
C ILE A 351 24.23 53.25 -8.22
N LEU A 352 24.17 52.91 -6.93
CA LEU A 352 23.60 51.63 -6.47
C LEU A 352 22.10 51.52 -6.73
N LYS A 353 21.35 52.62 -6.59
CA LYS A 353 19.93 52.64 -6.96
C LYS A 353 19.72 52.37 -8.45
N GLU A 354 20.59 52.89 -9.30
CA GLU A 354 20.55 52.58 -10.72
C GLU A 354 21.01 51.14 -11.01
N SER A 355 22.01 50.65 -10.26
CA SER A 355 22.55 49.30 -10.40
C SER A 355 21.47 48.24 -10.18
N TYR A 356 20.59 48.37 -9.18
CA TYR A 356 19.55 47.38 -8.98
C TYR A 356 18.46 47.43 -10.07
N ARG A 357 18.24 48.57 -10.74
CA ARG A 357 17.29 48.68 -11.87
C ARG A 357 17.81 47.91 -13.08
N ILE A 358 19.09 48.12 -13.43
CA ILE A 358 19.76 47.37 -14.50
C ILE A 358 19.77 45.87 -14.17
N TYR A 359 19.98 45.51 -12.90
CA TYR A 359 19.91 44.11 -12.46
C TYR A 359 18.51 43.51 -12.68
N ILE A 360 17.44 44.24 -12.37
CA ILE A 360 16.06 43.79 -12.59
C ILE A 360 15.81 43.54 -14.08
N GLU A 361 16.16 44.49 -14.95
CA GLU A 361 16.01 44.36 -16.40
C GLU A 361 16.80 43.17 -16.95
N MET A 362 18.04 43.01 -16.47
CA MET A 362 18.88 41.87 -16.80
C MET A 362 18.25 40.54 -16.37
N LEU A 363 17.72 40.47 -15.14
CA LEU A 363 17.15 39.25 -14.60
C LEU A 363 15.85 38.85 -15.32
N ASN A 364 15.04 39.82 -15.74
CA ASN A 364 13.88 39.57 -16.61
C ASN A 364 14.28 38.91 -17.92
N TYR A 365 15.26 39.49 -18.60
CA TYR A 365 15.76 38.95 -19.85
C TYR A 365 16.29 37.51 -19.68
N LEU A 366 17.12 37.28 -18.65
CA LEU A 366 17.62 35.93 -18.34
C LEU A 366 16.52 34.95 -17.92
N SER A 367 15.39 35.45 -17.43
CA SER A 367 14.22 34.65 -17.10
C SER A 367 13.45 34.17 -18.34
N GLU A 368 13.54 34.89 -19.46
CA GLU A 368 12.86 34.54 -20.71
C GLU A 368 13.77 33.70 -21.63
N GLU A 369 15.08 33.89 -21.51
CA GLU A 369 16.09 33.19 -22.30
C GLU A 369 16.53 31.85 -21.69
N ASN A 370 17.22 31.03 -22.49
CA ASN A 370 17.68 29.68 -22.10
C ASN A 370 19.01 29.71 -21.31
N TYR A 371 18.97 30.29 -20.11
CA TYR A 371 20.10 30.31 -19.18
C TYR A 371 19.91 29.30 -18.04
N GLU A 372 20.95 28.51 -17.80
CA GLU A 372 21.07 27.66 -16.60
C GLU A 372 21.96 28.34 -15.55
N GLY A 373 21.84 27.90 -14.29
CA GLY A 373 22.68 28.44 -13.20
C GLY A 373 22.24 29.81 -12.67
N ILE A 374 21.01 30.26 -12.95
CA ILE A 374 20.47 31.54 -12.46
C ILE A 374 20.59 31.67 -10.94
N TYR A 375 20.51 30.57 -10.20
CA TYR A 375 20.74 30.55 -8.74
C TYR A 375 22.09 31.19 -8.32
N ASN A 376 23.12 31.18 -9.18
CA ASN A 376 24.42 31.81 -8.90
C ASN A 376 24.38 33.34 -8.85
N ILE A 377 23.36 33.96 -9.46
CA ILE A 377 23.19 35.41 -9.56
C ILE A 377 21.93 35.93 -8.85
N VAL A 378 21.29 35.12 -8.01
CA VAL A 378 20.25 35.59 -7.07
C VAL A 378 20.74 35.62 -5.62
N LYS A 379 21.93 35.07 -5.37
CA LYS A 379 22.49 34.93 -4.03
C LYS A 379 22.83 36.30 -3.43
N ILE A 380 22.20 36.60 -2.31
CA ILE A 380 22.46 37.81 -1.52
C ILE A 380 23.02 37.37 -0.16
N PRO A 381 24.34 37.46 0.08
CA PRO A 381 24.91 37.12 1.39
C PRO A 381 24.44 38.11 2.47
N LYS A 382 24.63 37.73 3.73
CA LYS A 382 24.36 38.62 4.87
C LYS A 382 25.21 39.89 4.76
N THR A 383 24.61 41.04 5.04
CA THR A 383 25.31 42.33 5.04
C THR A 383 26.47 42.30 6.04
N PRO A 384 27.71 42.55 5.60
CA PRO A 384 28.85 42.56 6.50
C PRO A 384 28.89 43.87 7.30
N GLU A 385 29.39 43.80 8.53
CA GLU A 385 29.67 45.00 9.32
C GLU A 385 30.95 45.66 8.79
N LYS A 386 30.82 46.86 8.19
CA LYS A 386 31.93 47.65 7.66
C LYS A 386 31.72 49.14 8.00
N ASP A 387 32.78 49.84 8.38
CA ASP A 387 32.73 51.27 8.75
C ASP A 387 32.21 52.19 7.63
N TRP A 388 32.35 51.74 6.37
CA TRP A 388 31.94 52.49 5.19
C TRP A 388 30.52 52.14 4.70
N LEU A 389 29.85 51.14 5.28
CA LEU A 389 28.54 50.65 4.85
C LEU A 389 27.48 50.84 5.95
N SER A 390 26.44 51.63 5.67
CA SER A 390 25.24 51.68 6.49
C SER A 390 24.36 50.47 6.19
N GLN A 391 24.37 49.49 7.10
CA GLN A 391 23.56 48.28 6.99
C GLN A 391 22.08 48.60 6.85
N GLU A 392 21.53 49.46 7.71
CA GLU A 392 20.12 49.83 7.71
C GLU A 392 19.68 50.44 6.36
N TRP A 393 20.45 51.42 5.86
CA TRP A 393 20.12 52.07 4.59
C TRP A 393 20.17 51.07 3.43
N PHE A 394 21.22 50.25 3.38
CA PHE A 394 21.44 49.30 2.30
C PHE A 394 20.39 48.19 2.29
N GLU A 395 20.04 47.65 3.46
CA GLU A 395 19.00 46.63 3.60
C GLU A 395 17.64 47.14 3.13
N GLN A 396 17.23 48.32 3.60
CA GLN A 396 15.92 48.90 3.25
C GLN A 396 15.81 49.33 1.79
N ASN A 397 16.87 49.94 1.22
CA ASN A 397 16.79 50.60 -0.09
C ASN A 397 17.23 49.72 -1.26
N ILE A 398 18.03 48.68 -1.00
CA ILE A 398 18.61 47.82 -2.04
C ILE A 398 18.21 46.37 -1.82
N ILE A 399 18.58 45.76 -0.68
CA ILE A 399 18.39 44.31 -0.47
C ILE A 399 16.93 43.91 -0.47
N ASN A 400 16.08 44.59 0.29
CA ASN A 400 14.66 44.22 0.38
C ASN A 400 13.94 44.36 -0.95
N VAL A 401 14.33 45.35 -1.76
CA VAL A 401 13.80 45.55 -3.11
C VAL A 401 14.20 44.37 -4.01
N LEU A 402 15.48 44.00 -4.01
CA LEU A 402 16.00 42.85 -4.77
C LEU A 402 15.34 41.53 -4.33
N LYS A 403 15.28 41.28 -3.01
CA LYS A 403 14.66 40.07 -2.45
C LYS A 403 13.18 39.95 -2.86
N SER A 404 12.44 41.06 -2.77
CA SER A 404 11.02 41.09 -3.17
C SER A 404 10.86 40.74 -4.65
N TYR A 405 11.72 41.28 -5.51
CA TYR A 405 11.68 41.03 -6.94
C TYR A 405 12.05 39.59 -7.32
N ILE A 406 13.12 39.06 -6.74
CA ILE A 406 13.57 37.67 -6.97
C ILE A 406 12.48 36.67 -6.58
N LYS A 407 11.71 36.96 -5.53
CA LYS A 407 10.60 36.11 -5.06
C LYS A 407 9.45 35.98 -6.05
N THR A 408 9.14 37.03 -6.80
CA THR A 408 7.97 37.10 -7.68
C THR A 408 8.29 36.83 -9.14
N LEU A 409 9.57 36.84 -9.52
CA LEU A 409 10.00 36.56 -10.89
C LEU A 409 10.04 35.04 -11.18
N PRO A 410 9.58 34.57 -12.35
CA PRO A 410 9.53 33.14 -12.65
C PRO A 410 10.91 32.58 -13.01
N LEU A 411 11.72 32.29 -11.99
CA LEU A 411 13.11 31.87 -12.15
C LEU A 411 13.34 30.36 -12.00
N ILE A 412 12.46 29.67 -11.27
CA ILE A 412 12.72 28.30 -10.80
C ILE A 412 11.98 27.31 -11.68
N TYR A 413 12.68 26.30 -12.20
CA TYR A 413 12.02 25.18 -12.85
C TYR A 413 11.52 24.18 -11.82
N THR A 414 10.24 23.85 -11.95
CA THR A 414 9.63 22.76 -11.18
C THR A 414 10.08 21.40 -11.70
N HIS A 415 9.84 20.34 -10.92
CA HIS A 415 10.12 18.97 -11.33
C HIS A 415 9.40 18.59 -12.64
N SER A 416 8.20 19.13 -12.87
CA SER A 416 7.47 19.03 -14.15
C SER A 416 8.01 19.91 -15.29
N ALA A 417 9.21 20.49 -15.15
CA ALA A 417 9.87 21.38 -16.12
C ALA A 417 9.10 22.68 -16.46
N VAL A 418 8.15 23.11 -15.63
CA VAL A 418 7.49 24.42 -15.76
C VAL A 418 8.24 25.46 -14.94
N LYS A 419 8.57 26.60 -15.56
CA LYS A 419 9.22 27.73 -14.89
C LYS A 419 8.19 28.54 -14.09
N LYS A 420 8.45 28.77 -12.80
CA LYS A 420 7.54 29.47 -11.88
C LYS A 420 8.31 30.40 -10.96
N SER A 421 7.59 31.38 -10.41
CA SER A 421 8.09 32.22 -9.33
C SER A 421 8.03 31.48 -8.01
N LEU A 422 8.78 31.95 -7.01
CA LEU A 422 8.69 31.35 -5.67
C LEU A 422 7.32 31.64 -5.04
N PHE A 423 6.83 32.88 -5.20
CA PHE A 423 5.52 33.34 -4.77
C PHE A 423 4.75 34.02 -5.92
N ASP A 424 3.43 33.94 -5.90
CA ASP A 424 2.58 34.74 -6.81
C ASP A 424 2.46 36.20 -6.35
N GLU A 425 1.76 37.03 -7.13
CA GLU A 425 1.49 38.44 -6.80
C GLU A 425 0.69 38.64 -5.51
N SER A 426 -0.04 37.60 -5.06
CA SER A 426 -0.81 37.61 -3.81
C SER A 426 0.00 37.10 -2.61
N GLY A 427 1.24 36.66 -2.82
CA GLY A 427 2.11 36.09 -1.79
C GLY A 427 1.90 34.60 -1.51
N ASN A 428 1.12 33.89 -2.32
CA ASN A 428 0.96 32.44 -2.16
C ASN A 428 2.17 31.70 -2.72
N THR A 429 2.58 30.64 -2.02
CA THR A 429 3.69 29.78 -2.45
C THR A 429 3.39 29.09 -3.77
N CYS A 430 4.22 29.35 -4.78
CA CYS A 430 4.14 28.72 -6.10
C CYS A 430 5.17 27.60 -6.27
N VAL A 431 6.34 27.75 -5.65
CA VAL A 431 7.42 26.74 -5.65
C VAL A 431 7.81 26.36 -4.23
N LEU A 432 7.99 25.05 -3.99
CA LEU A 432 8.41 24.48 -2.71
C LEU A 432 9.93 24.29 -2.70
N ILE A 433 10.59 24.89 -1.70
CA ILE A 433 12.02 24.71 -1.43
C ILE A 433 12.17 24.05 -0.05
N PRO A 434 12.66 22.80 0.01
CA PRO A 434 12.97 22.09 1.24
C PRO A 434 13.79 22.93 2.24
N LYS A 435 13.35 22.99 3.50
CA LYS A 435 13.91 23.85 4.57
C LYS A 435 14.68 23.11 5.65
N ASP A 436 14.69 21.78 5.59
CA ASP A 436 15.40 20.95 6.55
C ASP A 436 16.92 21.24 6.46
N GLN A 437 17.61 21.33 7.59
CA GLN A 437 19.02 21.72 7.62
C GLN A 437 19.97 20.61 7.13
N ASP A 438 19.56 19.35 7.30
CA ASP A 438 20.31 18.19 6.83
C ASP A 438 20.01 17.92 5.35
N GLU A 439 21.06 17.86 4.53
CA GLU A 439 21.00 17.59 3.09
C GLU A 439 20.34 16.23 2.78
N VAL A 440 20.61 15.20 3.59
CA VAL A 440 20.02 13.87 3.42
C VAL A 440 18.52 13.94 3.67
N VAL A 441 18.08 14.67 4.70
CA VAL A 441 16.66 14.87 4.99
C VAL A 441 16.00 15.67 3.87
N ARG A 442 16.60 16.79 3.41
CA ARG A 442 16.06 17.57 2.28
C ARG A 442 15.82 16.71 1.06
N LYS A 443 16.77 15.84 0.71
CA LYS A 443 16.67 14.93 -0.42
C LYS A 443 15.52 13.93 -0.26
N LYS A 444 15.32 13.37 0.93
CA LYS A 444 14.19 12.46 1.21
C LYS A 444 12.85 13.19 1.18
N VAL A 445 12.75 14.37 1.81
CA VAL A 445 11.55 15.22 1.75
C VAL A 445 11.24 15.60 0.30
N TRP A 446 12.26 15.95 -0.48
CA TRP A 446 12.11 16.22 -1.91
C TRP A 446 11.58 15.00 -2.66
N ASN A 447 12.15 13.81 -2.44
CA ASN A 447 11.73 12.57 -3.09
C ASN A 447 10.24 12.30 -2.84
N LEU A 448 9.83 12.33 -1.57
CA LEU A 448 8.44 12.13 -1.17
C LEU A 448 7.50 13.18 -1.79
N SER A 449 7.90 14.45 -1.72
CA SER A 449 7.09 15.58 -2.17
C SER A 449 6.98 15.71 -3.68
N SER A 450 8.00 15.25 -4.43
CA SER A 450 8.01 15.26 -5.90
C SER A 450 6.91 14.38 -6.49
N ASN A 451 6.52 13.31 -5.79
CA ASN A 451 5.41 12.45 -6.19
C ASN A 451 4.05 13.15 -6.02
N LEU A 452 3.86 13.91 -4.94
CA LEU A 452 2.60 14.59 -4.64
C LEU A 452 2.43 15.93 -5.36
N PHE A 453 3.52 16.69 -5.47
CA PHE A 453 3.49 18.07 -5.95
C PHE A 453 4.57 18.33 -7.04
N PRO A 454 4.63 17.54 -8.12
CA PRO A 454 5.67 17.66 -9.15
C PRO A 454 5.66 19.05 -9.83
N ASN A 455 4.49 19.69 -9.89
CA ASN A 455 4.28 21.03 -10.45
C ASN A 455 4.62 22.18 -9.49
N MET A 456 5.04 21.89 -8.25
CA MET A 456 5.39 22.89 -7.26
C MET A 456 6.80 22.71 -6.70
N ILE A 457 7.33 21.49 -6.61
CA ILE A 457 8.71 21.32 -6.09
C ILE A 457 9.76 21.64 -7.17
N THR A 458 10.90 22.20 -6.76
CA THR A 458 12.06 22.45 -7.65
C THR A 458 12.63 21.16 -8.25
N LYS A 459 13.48 21.23 -9.28
CA LYS A 459 14.21 20.07 -9.81
C LYS A 459 15.19 19.50 -8.79
N TYR A 460 15.42 18.18 -8.84
CA TYR A 460 16.36 17.50 -7.93
C TYR A 460 17.78 18.04 -8.06
N ASP A 461 18.31 18.14 -9.28
CA ASP A 461 19.68 18.58 -9.55
C ASP A 461 19.92 20.05 -9.19
N GLU A 462 18.85 20.83 -9.02
CA GLU A 462 18.91 22.24 -8.64
C GLU A 462 18.62 22.49 -7.15
N LEU A 463 18.18 21.47 -6.39
CA LEU A 463 17.70 21.60 -5.03
C LEU A 463 18.69 22.32 -4.10
N GLU A 464 19.91 21.80 -4.03
CA GLU A 464 20.94 22.32 -3.13
C GLU A 464 21.44 23.69 -3.57
N PHE A 465 21.47 23.94 -4.89
CA PHE A 465 21.85 25.24 -5.41
C PHE A 465 20.83 26.32 -5.05
N TRP A 466 19.53 26.03 -5.13
CA TRP A 466 18.48 26.96 -4.69
C TRP A 466 18.48 27.14 -3.18
N TYR A 467 18.69 26.07 -2.41
CA TYR A 467 18.83 26.13 -0.95
C TYR A 467 19.98 27.08 -0.55
N ASP A 468 21.16 26.92 -1.14
CA ASP A 468 22.35 27.72 -0.83
C ASP A 468 22.30 29.17 -1.34
N SER A 469 21.47 29.44 -2.34
CA SER A 469 21.39 30.75 -2.99
C SER A 469 20.29 31.63 -2.40
N LEU A 470 19.17 31.03 -1.99
CA LEU A 470 18.07 31.74 -1.36
C LEU A 470 18.27 31.84 0.15
N TRP A 471 17.64 32.84 0.76
CA TRP A 471 17.67 33.09 2.20
C TRP A 471 16.63 32.25 2.94
N ASP A 472 16.79 32.10 4.26
CA ASP A 472 15.94 31.25 5.11
C ASP A 472 14.43 31.50 4.93
N GLU A 473 14.01 32.75 4.72
CA GLU A 473 12.60 33.09 4.51
C GLU A 473 12.00 32.54 3.19
N CYS A 474 12.83 32.03 2.28
CA CYS A 474 12.42 31.34 1.04
C CYS A 474 12.32 29.82 1.20
N HIS A 475 12.96 29.25 2.22
CA HIS A 475 12.88 27.81 2.50
C HIS A 475 11.55 27.51 3.18
N ASN A 476 10.54 27.24 2.34
CA ASN A 476 9.13 27.34 2.72
C ASN A 476 8.45 26.00 2.94
N PHE A 477 9.15 24.87 2.81
CA PHE A 477 8.55 23.55 2.88
C PHE A 477 9.50 22.57 3.58
N GLY A 478 9.02 21.77 4.52
CA GLY A 478 9.80 20.71 5.16
C GLY A 478 8.92 19.54 5.53
N ILE A 479 9.46 18.62 6.34
CA ILE A 479 8.72 17.40 6.70
C ILE A 479 7.39 17.69 7.40
N PHE A 480 7.34 18.68 8.28
CA PHE A 480 6.11 19.06 8.98
C PHE A 480 5.01 19.57 8.04
N ASP A 481 5.38 20.37 7.03
CA ASP A 481 4.43 20.85 6.03
C ASP A 481 3.95 19.70 5.14
N LEU A 482 4.82 18.72 4.85
CA LEU A 482 4.43 17.50 4.13
C LEU A 482 3.42 16.68 4.93
N ILE A 483 3.64 16.48 6.23
CA ILE A 483 2.67 15.82 7.12
C ILE A 483 1.31 16.52 7.09
N GLU A 484 1.28 17.84 7.27
CA GLU A 484 0.03 18.62 7.24
C GLU A 484 -0.71 18.53 5.90
N LYS A 485 0.02 18.34 4.79
CA LYS A 485 -0.57 18.12 3.47
C LYS A 485 -1.14 16.71 3.35
N VAL A 486 -0.45 15.70 3.89
CA VAL A 486 -0.93 14.31 3.87
C VAL A 486 -2.20 14.16 4.70
N GLU A 487 -2.26 14.79 5.88
CA GLU A 487 -3.45 14.76 6.75
C GLU A 487 -4.72 15.25 6.05
N LYS A 488 -4.60 16.19 5.11
CA LYS A 488 -5.73 16.75 4.35
C LYS A 488 -6.38 15.76 3.38
N PHE A 489 -5.72 14.64 3.05
CA PHE A 489 -6.34 13.59 2.24
C PHE A 489 -7.31 12.72 3.05
N GLU A 490 -7.18 12.71 4.39
CA GLU A 490 -8.00 11.96 5.35
C GLU A 490 -7.97 10.41 5.22
N THR A 491 -7.74 9.88 4.02
CA THR A 491 -7.75 8.45 3.71
C THR A 491 -6.63 8.08 2.73
N ILE A 492 -6.24 6.81 2.77
CA ILE A 492 -5.30 6.21 1.81
C ILE A 492 -5.84 6.27 0.38
N ASP A 493 -7.14 6.03 0.20
CA ASP A 493 -7.74 6.03 -1.13
C ASP A 493 -7.60 7.40 -1.81
N GLU A 494 -7.86 8.49 -1.10
CA GLU A 494 -7.64 9.84 -1.62
C GLU A 494 -6.15 10.16 -1.84
N LEU A 495 -5.26 9.73 -0.93
CA LEU A 495 -3.82 9.90 -1.10
C LEU A 495 -3.31 9.16 -2.34
N SER A 496 -3.78 7.92 -2.56
CA SER A 496 -3.34 7.05 -3.67
C SER A 496 -3.62 7.64 -5.05
N LYS A 497 -4.67 8.47 -5.19
CA LYS A 497 -4.99 9.16 -6.45
C LYS A 497 -3.94 10.19 -6.87
N ASN A 498 -3.10 10.63 -5.92
CA ASN A 498 -2.12 11.69 -6.11
C ASN A 498 -0.67 11.17 -6.13
N ILE A 499 -0.46 9.86 -5.96
CA ILE A 499 0.85 9.23 -5.94
C ILE A 499 0.95 8.25 -7.11
N ASN A 500 2.01 8.39 -7.91
CA ASN A 500 2.33 7.43 -8.95
C ASN A 500 3.16 6.28 -8.34
N GLY A 501 2.52 5.15 -8.03
CA GLY A 501 3.19 3.97 -7.48
C GLY A 501 2.42 3.34 -6.32
N ASP A 502 3.11 2.54 -5.51
CA ASP A 502 2.51 1.97 -4.29
C ASP A 502 2.46 3.02 -3.18
N VAL A 503 1.24 3.42 -2.80
CA VAL A 503 0.98 4.40 -1.73
C VAL A 503 1.50 3.92 -0.38
N TYR A 504 1.53 2.61 -0.11
CA TYR A 504 2.01 2.07 1.15
C TYR A 504 3.52 2.11 1.24
N ASP A 505 4.25 1.85 0.16
CA ASP A 505 5.71 2.00 0.12
C ASP A 505 6.10 3.45 0.34
N TRP A 506 5.44 4.39 -0.35
CA TRP A 506 5.65 5.82 -0.17
C TRP A 506 5.35 6.27 1.27
N LEU A 507 4.24 5.79 1.84
CA LEU A 507 3.85 6.14 3.20
C LEU A 507 4.82 5.53 4.24
N ASN A 508 5.32 4.32 4.01
CA ASN A 508 6.35 3.72 4.84
C ASN A 508 7.66 4.51 4.80
N GLU A 509 8.05 5.07 3.65
CA GLU A 509 9.21 5.97 3.56
C GLU A 509 8.98 7.26 4.37
N LEU A 510 7.80 7.87 4.27
CA LEU A 510 7.43 9.05 5.07
C LEU A 510 7.41 8.77 6.56
N LEU A 511 6.76 7.68 6.99
CA LEU A 511 6.67 7.27 8.38
C LEU A 511 8.05 6.90 8.92
N GLY A 512 8.86 6.19 8.14
CA GLY A 512 10.24 5.89 8.48
C GLY A 512 11.07 7.15 8.68
N LEU A 513 10.90 8.16 7.82
CA LEU A 513 11.57 9.45 7.98
C LEU A 513 11.13 10.16 9.27
N PHE A 514 9.81 10.28 9.47
CA PHE A 514 9.24 11.04 10.59
C PHE A 514 9.47 10.40 11.95
N TYR A 515 9.35 9.07 12.05
CA TYR A 515 9.46 8.30 13.30
C TYR A 515 10.84 7.66 13.53
N SER A 516 11.82 7.84 12.63
CA SER A 516 13.16 7.30 12.86
C SER A 516 13.77 7.82 14.16
N LYS A 517 14.42 6.94 14.93
CA LYS A 517 15.04 7.29 16.22
C LYS A 517 16.27 8.18 16.09
N GLU A 518 16.85 8.27 14.89
CA GLU A 518 18.04 9.09 14.59
C GLU A 518 17.65 10.53 14.26
N GLU A 519 16.45 10.78 13.74
CA GLU A 519 15.98 12.11 13.33
C GLU A 519 14.81 12.54 14.24
N SER A 520 15.05 13.50 15.13
CA SER A 520 14.20 13.89 16.26
C SER A 520 12.87 14.60 15.91
N PHE A 521 12.26 14.31 14.76
CA PHE A 521 11.11 15.06 14.24
C PHE A 521 9.82 14.91 15.07
N VAL A 522 9.50 13.70 15.54
CA VAL A 522 8.28 13.44 16.36
C VAL A 522 8.24 14.35 17.58
N ASN A 523 9.34 14.45 18.31
CA ASN A 523 9.44 15.25 19.53
C ASN A 523 9.28 16.75 19.26
N ASN A 524 9.68 17.20 18.07
CA ASN A 524 9.66 18.60 17.68
C ASN A 524 8.31 19.04 17.08
N TYR A 525 7.45 18.10 16.64
CA TYR A 525 6.18 18.44 16.01
C TYR A 525 5.11 18.92 17.02
N GLY A 526 5.23 18.52 18.28
CA GLY A 526 4.35 18.99 19.38
C GLY A 526 2.94 18.38 19.40
N ARG A 527 2.61 17.48 18.47
CA ARG A 527 1.37 16.69 18.46
C ARG A 527 1.55 15.36 17.71
N THR A 528 0.56 14.47 17.83
CA THR A 528 0.49 13.24 17.04
C THR A 528 -0.23 13.51 15.71
N PRO A 529 0.37 13.18 14.55
CA PRO A 529 -0.24 13.42 13.24
C PRO A 529 -1.26 12.35 12.83
N TYR A 530 -2.28 12.75 12.06
CA TYR A 530 -3.28 11.88 11.43
C TYR A 530 -2.75 11.34 10.09
N ILE A 531 -1.77 10.43 10.17
CA ILE A 531 -1.12 9.84 8.98
C ILE A 531 -1.00 8.31 9.06
N LEU A 532 -1.49 7.68 10.14
CA LEU A 532 -1.45 6.24 10.32
C LEU A 532 -2.76 5.64 9.81
N PRO A 533 -2.78 4.87 8.72
CA PRO A 533 -4.00 4.31 8.20
C PRO A 533 -4.47 3.14 9.08
N ASN A 534 -5.72 3.20 9.51
CA ASN A 534 -6.38 2.01 10.07
C ASN A 534 -6.69 1.00 8.95
N GLN A 535 -7.27 -0.15 9.30
CA GLN A 535 -7.57 -1.21 8.31
C GLN A 535 -8.73 -0.89 7.37
N HIS A 536 -9.41 0.25 7.54
CA HIS A 536 -10.33 0.82 6.56
C HIS A 536 -9.66 1.88 5.67
N GLY A 537 -8.37 2.14 5.86
CA GLY A 537 -7.62 3.16 5.12
C GLY A 537 -7.84 4.58 5.62
N ILE A 538 -8.50 4.79 6.77
CA ILE A 538 -8.72 6.13 7.34
C ILE A 538 -7.50 6.52 8.17
N PHE A 539 -6.99 7.72 7.97
CA PHE A 539 -5.84 8.21 8.74
C PHE A 539 -6.21 8.54 10.19
N CYS A 540 -5.40 8.02 11.10
CA CYS A 540 -5.55 8.07 12.54
C CYS A 540 -4.23 8.52 13.19
N THR A 541 -4.26 8.76 14.50
CA THR A 541 -3.06 9.09 15.28
C THR A 541 -2.49 7.83 15.93
N THR A 542 -1.27 7.95 16.48
CA THR A 542 -0.66 6.89 17.31
C THR A 542 -1.45 6.60 18.59
N ASP A 543 -2.25 7.55 19.07
CA ASP A 543 -3.00 7.39 20.33
C ASP A 543 -4.30 6.59 20.15
N THR A 544 -4.86 6.61 18.94
CA THR A 544 -6.13 5.93 18.61
C THR A 544 -5.94 4.60 17.89
N THR A 545 -4.73 4.34 17.39
CA THR A 545 -4.40 3.17 16.56
C THR A 545 -3.59 2.16 17.36
N LEU A 546 -3.85 0.86 17.16
CA LEU A 546 -3.15 -0.24 17.81
C LEU A 546 -2.51 -1.17 16.77
N LEU A 547 -1.38 -1.80 17.12
CA LEU A 547 -0.74 -2.79 16.26
C LEU A 547 -1.56 -4.09 16.23
N ASP A 548 -1.89 -4.56 15.04
CA ASP A 548 -2.54 -5.86 14.84
C ASP A 548 -1.53 -7.00 15.04
N SER A 549 -1.66 -7.71 16.17
CA SER A 549 -0.75 -8.81 16.54
C SER A 549 -1.21 -10.16 16.00
N GLY A 550 -1.65 -10.19 14.73
CA GLY A 550 -2.05 -11.43 14.04
C GLY A 550 -3.47 -11.88 14.33
N ILE A 551 -4.42 -10.94 14.48
CA ILE A 551 -5.84 -11.25 14.69
C ILE A 551 -6.45 -11.81 13.40
N ASP A 552 -7.07 -13.00 13.45
CA ASP A 552 -7.71 -13.58 12.25
C ASP A 552 -8.83 -12.68 11.72
N GLU A 553 -8.96 -12.56 10.39
CA GLU A 553 -10.02 -11.76 9.74
C GLU A 553 -11.43 -12.21 10.16
N ALA A 554 -11.61 -13.50 10.45
CA ALA A 554 -12.87 -14.05 10.95
C ALA A 554 -13.30 -13.38 12.26
N TYR A 555 -12.38 -13.16 13.20
CA TYR A 555 -12.68 -12.47 14.46
C TYR A 555 -13.01 -11.00 14.26
N LYS A 556 -12.36 -10.34 13.29
CA LYS A 556 -12.67 -8.94 12.93
C LYS A 556 -14.08 -8.80 12.37
N ASN A 557 -14.48 -9.72 11.50
CA ASN A 557 -15.82 -9.72 10.92
C ASN A 557 -16.90 -10.01 11.98
N ILE A 558 -16.65 -10.99 12.85
CA ILE A 558 -17.60 -11.37 13.92
C ILE A 558 -17.73 -10.25 14.98
N ALA A 559 -16.66 -9.49 15.24
CA ALA A 559 -16.72 -8.36 16.17
C ALA A 559 -17.74 -7.28 15.75
N ILE A 560 -17.97 -7.10 14.46
CA ILE A 560 -18.97 -6.16 13.91
C ILE A 560 -20.39 -6.53 14.38
N ILE A 561 -20.68 -7.82 14.56
CA ILE A 561 -22.00 -8.30 15.04
C ILE A 561 -22.31 -7.76 16.44
N LEU A 562 -21.28 -7.48 17.25
CA LEU A 562 -21.39 -6.89 18.59
C LEU A 562 -21.12 -5.37 18.59
N ASP A 563 -21.29 -4.69 17.46
CA ASP A 563 -21.00 -3.26 17.28
C ASP A 563 -19.57 -2.91 17.72
N PHE A 564 -18.61 -3.79 17.44
CA PHE A 564 -17.20 -3.59 17.74
C PHE A 564 -16.36 -3.69 16.48
N ASP A 565 -16.09 -2.55 15.85
CA ASP A 565 -15.25 -2.52 14.67
C ASP A 565 -13.76 -2.51 15.03
N LEU A 566 -13.15 -3.69 14.97
CA LEU A 566 -11.72 -3.86 15.19
C LEU A 566 -10.89 -3.16 14.10
N LYS A 567 -11.33 -3.18 12.84
CA LYS A 567 -10.58 -2.60 11.71
C LYS A 567 -10.42 -1.08 11.84
N ASN A 568 -11.38 -0.43 12.50
CA ASN A 568 -11.32 0.99 12.82
C ASN A 568 -10.20 1.37 13.82
N ARG A 569 -9.76 0.43 14.66
CA ARG A 569 -8.76 0.67 15.73
C ARG A 569 -7.39 0.08 15.42
N LEU A 570 -7.31 -0.85 14.48
CA LEU A 570 -6.08 -1.55 14.15
C LEU A 570 -5.35 -0.86 12.99
N LEU A 571 -4.03 -0.77 13.09
CA LEU A 571 -3.16 -0.32 12.01
C LEU A 571 -3.27 -1.26 10.80
N ASP A 572 -3.22 -0.69 9.60
CA ASP A 572 -3.10 -1.48 8.38
C ASP A 572 -1.79 -2.30 8.40
N ARG A 573 -1.89 -3.60 8.11
CA ARG A 573 -0.77 -4.55 8.17
C ARG A 573 0.34 -4.27 7.15
N ARG A 574 0.06 -3.47 6.11
CA ARG A 574 1.04 -3.04 5.12
C ARG A 574 1.98 -1.94 5.63
N ILE A 575 1.63 -1.30 6.74
CA ILE A 575 2.50 -0.33 7.41
C ILE A 575 3.55 -1.08 8.23
N ASN A 576 4.80 -0.68 8.08
CA ASN A 576 5.90 -1.29 8.81
C ASN A 576 5.86 -0.85 10.29
N SER A 577 5.60 -1.82 11.16
CA SER A 577 5.47 -1.57 12.60
C SER A 577 6.80 -1.23 13.29
N CYS A 578 7.96 -1.45 12.65
CA CYS A 578 9.27 -1.22 13.26
C CYS A 578 9.54 0.26 13.60
N PHE A 579 8.81 1.18 12.98
CA PHE A 579 8.92 2.61 13.23
C PHE A 579 8.37 3.01 14.60
N PHE A 580 7.50 2.20 15.20
CA PHE A 580 6.78 2.56 16.41
C PHE A 580 7.25 1.71 17.59
N SER A 581 8.02 2.29 18.52
CA SER A 581 8.43 1.59 19.75
C SER A 581 7.35 1.52 20.82
N ASP A 582 6.45 2.51 20.85
CA ASP A 582 5.54 2.74 21.97
C ASP A 582 4.07 2.55 21.58
N LEU A 583 3.79 2.10 20.35
CA LEU A 583 2.44 1.83 19.89
C LEU A 583 1.91 0.56 20.55
N GLY A 584 0.80 0.68 21.26
CA GLY A 584 0.16 -0.45 21.93
C GLY A 584 -0.21 -1.55 20.93
N SER A 585 0.09 -2.79 21.26
CA SER A 585 -0.38 -3.96 20.51
C SER A 585 -1.79 -4.35 20.94
N PHE A 586 -2.63 -4.77 20.00
CA PHE A 586 -3.88 -5.45 20.29
C PHE A 586 -3.77 -6.92 19.89
N THR A 587 -3.94 -7.78 20.88
CA THR A 587 -3.76 -9.22 20.80
C THR A 587 -5.10 -9.94 20.66
N LEU A 588 -5.06 -11.18 20.22
CA LEU A 588 -6.25 -12.03 20.15
C LEU A 588 -6.86 -12.29 21.54
N GLU A 589 -6.06 -12.30 22.60
CA GLU A 589 -6.54 -12.48 23.99
C GLU A 589 -7.35 -11.26 24.46
N GLU A 590 -6.96 -10.05 24.07
CA GLU A 590 -7.71 -8.83 24.35
C GLU A 590 -9.01 -8.76 23.54
N VAL A 591 -9.02 -9.26 22.30
CA VAL A 591 -10.26 -9.45 21.53
C VAL A 591 -11.23 -10.35 22.31
N PHE A 592 -10.75 -11.48 22.84
CA PHE A 592 -11.58 -12.38 23.64
C PHE A 592 -12.09 -11.74 24.92
N ALA A 593 -11.25 -10.97 25.63
CA ALA A 593 -11.66 -10.25 26.82
C ALA A 593 -12.77 -9.21 26.51
N GLU A 594 -12.67 -8.49 25.39
CA GLU A 594 -13.69 -7.52 24.98
C GLU A 594 -15.00 -8.21 24.55
N PHE A 595 -14.91 -9.36 23.87
CA PHE A 595 -16.09 -10.18 23.58
C PHE A 595 -16.80 -10.66 24.85
N ALA A 596 -16.06 -11.23 25.82
CA ALA A 596 -16.63 -11.66 27.09
C ALA A 596 -17.31 -10.49 27.84
N LYS A 597 -16.66 -9.32 27.86
CA LYS A 597 -17.21 -8.09 28.45
C LYS A 597 -18.51 -7.65 27.79
N ARG A 598 -18.61 -7.72 26.46
CA ARG A 598 -19.81 -7.33 25.71
C ARG A 598 -20.94 -8.35 25.86
N LEU A 599 -20.64 -9.64 25.99
CA LEU A 599 -21.62 -10.69 26.24
C LEU A 599 -22.30 -10.61 27.62
N HIS A 600 -21.72 -9.90 28.59
CA HIS A 600 -22.39 -9.63 29.86
C HIS A 600 -23.60 -8.69 29.73
N LYS A 601 -23.75 -7.99 28.61
CA LYS A 601 -24.90 -7.13 28.32
C LYS A 601 -25.79 -7.79 27.27
N PRO A 602 -27.12 -7.76 27.42
CA PRO A 602 -28.02 -8.31 26.40
C PRO A 602 -27.83 -7.56 25.07
N HIS A 603 -27.56 -8.30 23.99
CA HIS A 603 -27.35 -7.76 22.65
C HIS A 603 -28.37 -8.38 21.66
N PRO A 604 -29.02 -7.60 20.78
CA PRO A 604 -30.05 -8.11 19.85
C PRO A 604 -29.55 -9.24 18.93
N LYS A 605 -28.27 -9.21 18.56
CA LYS A 605 -27.61 -10.19 17.68
C LYS A 605 -26.72 -11.20 18.42
N GLN A 606 -26.95 -11.40 19.72
CA GLN A 606 -26.15 -12.31 20.53
C GLN A 606 -26.18 -13.74 19.98
N ASP A 607 -27.33 -14.22 19.55
CA ASP A 607 -27.51 -15.56 18.97
C ASP A 607 -26.64 -15.77 17.73
N GLU A 608 -26.64 -14.77 16.83
CA GLU A 608 -25.85 -14.76 15.60
C GLU A 608 -24.35 -14.76 15.91
N PHE A 609 -23.91 -13.93 16.85
CA PHE A 609 -22.51 -13.90 17.29
C PHE A 609 -22.07 -15.26 17.88
N LEU A 610 -22.84 -15.83 18.81
CA LEU A 610 -22.48 -17.10 19.46
C LEU A 610 -22.48 -18.26 18.46
N LYS A 611 -23.36 -18.23 17.47
CA LYS A 611 -23.35 -19.17 16.34
C LYS A 611 -22.03 -19.08 15.58
N GLU A 612 -21.65 -17.87 15.15
CA GLU A 612 -20.40 -17.68 14.41
C GLU A 612 -19.17 -18.10 15.21
N ILE A 613 -19.15 -17.88 16.53
CA ILE A 613 -18.08 -18.39 17.41
C ILE A 613 -17.98 -19.91 17.37
N ILE A 614 -19.10 -20.64 17.39
CA ILE A 614 -19.10 -22.11 17.26
C ILE A 614 -18.59 -22.53 15.88
N CYS A 615 -18.83 -21.76 14.83
CA CYS A 615 -18.35 -22.06 13.50
C CYS A 615 -16.82 -21.90 13.33
N LEU A 616 -16.12 -21.20 14.24
CA LEU A 616 -14.68 -20.99 14.16
C LEU A 616 -13.88 -22.22 14.62
N GLN A 617 -13.05 -22.78 13.75
CA GLN A 617 -12.25 -23.98 13.97
C GLN A 617 -10.76 -23.64 14.15
N GLY A 618 -10.28 -23.73 15.39
CA GLY A 618 -8.85 -23.60 15.71
C GLY A 618 -8.22 -24.96 15.99
N LYS A 619 -7.98 -25.27 17.27
CA LYS A 619 -7.55 -26.62 17.70
C LYS A 619 -8.73 -27.58 17.66
N GLN A 620 -8.47 -28.86 17.37
CA GLN A 620 -9.52 -29.88 17.42
C GLN A 620 -10.19 -29.89 18.79
N ASN A 621 -11.51 -29.69 18.78
CA ASN A 621 -12.36 -29.70 19.96
C ASN A 621 -13.52 -30.67 19.67
N GLU A 622 -13.56 -31.77 20.43
CA GLU A 622 -14.55 -32.83 20.26
C GLU A 622 -15.98 -32.32 20.53
N GLU A 623 -16.18 -31.53 21.59
CA GLU A 623 -17.48 -30.94 21.96
C GLU A 623 -18.04 -30.04 20.85
N GLN A 624 -17.18 -29.21 20.27
CA GLN A 624 -17.55 -28.34 19.16
C GLN A 624 -17.93 -29.12 17.91
N ASN A 625 -17.18 -30.17 17.58
CA ASN A 625 -17.44 -31.00 16.39
C ASN A 625 -18.73 -31.81 16.53
N ASP A 626 -18.94 -32.44 17.68
CA ASP A 626 -20.17 -33.17 18.00
C ASP A 626 -21.39 -32.25 17.87
N PHE A 627 -21.29 -31.03 18.43
CA PHE A 627 -22.37 -30.06 18.34
C PHE A 627 -22.63 -29.58 16.90
N ILE A 628 -21.58 -29.27 16.13
CA ILE A 628 -21.73 -28.84 14.72
C ILE A 628 -22.40 -29.94 13.89
N ASN A 629 -22.02 -31.20 14.08
CA ASN A 629 -22.64 -32.32 13.35
C ASN A 629 -24.15 -32.41 13.64
N LEU A 630 -24.57 -32.18 14.88
CA LEU A 630 -25.99 -32.16 15.25
C LEU A 630 -26.76 -31.02 14.58
N VAL A 631 -26.23 -29.78 14.62
CA VAL A 631 -26.94 -28.60 14.08
C VAL A 631 -26.92 -28.55 12.56
N ILE A 632 -25.94 -29.13 11.89
CA ILE A 632 -25.94 -29.29 10.43
C ILE A 632 -27.10 -30.18 9.99
N THR A 633 -27.38 -31.27 10.72
CA THR A 633 -28.54 -32.12 10.44
C THR A 633 -29.86 -31.39 10.68
N LEU A 634 -29.93 -30.49 11.68
CA LEU A 634 -31.16 -29.79 12.07
C LEU A 634 -31.48 -28.54 11.24
N TYR A 635 -30.46 -27.76 10.86
CA TYR A 635 -30.63 -26.47 10.18
C TYR A 635 -29.96 -26.40 8.79
N GLY A 636 -29.31 -27.48 8.35
CA GLY A 636 -28.59 -27.57 7.08
C GLY A 636 -27.13 -27.10 7.15
N GLU A 637 -26.32 -27.59 6.21
CA GLU A 637 -24.87 -27.36 6.15
C GLU A 637 -24.52 -25.89 5.84
N ASP A 638 -25.31 -25.22 5.01
CA ASP A 638 -25.09 -23.83 4.64
C ASP A 638 -25.23 -22.85 5.82
N ALA A 639 -26.02 -23.22 6.83
CA ALA A 639 -26.23 -22.38 8.00
C ALA A 639 -25.04 -22.42 8.98
N TRP A 640 -24.27 -23.50 9.06
CA TRP A 640 -23.23 -23.71 10.08
C TRP A 640 -21.85 -24.00 9.47
N ARG A 641 -21.44 -23.17 8.50
CA ARG A 641 -20.17 -23.32 7.78
C ARG A 641 -18.97 -23.13 8.69
N LYS A 642 -18.05 -24.11 8.66
CA LYS A 642 -16.81 -24.10 9.45
C LYS A 642 -15.79 -23.12 8.85
N ASN A 643 -15.22 -22.23 9.69
CA ASN A 643 -14.20 -21.26 9.30
C ASN A 643 -12.90 -21.50 10.10
N ALA A 644 -11.77 -21.70 9.42
CA ALA A 644 -10.49 -21.94 10.08
C ALA A 644 -9.91 -20.67 10.72
N VAL A 645 -9.38 -20.79 11.94
CA VAL A 645 -8.74 -19.69 12.68
C VAL A 645 -7.49 -20.18 13.42
N SER A 646 -6.62 -19.25 13.81
CA SER A 646 -5.36 -19.57 14.48
C SER A 646 -5.54 -20.16 15.89
N ARG A 647 -6.50 -19.64 16.67
CA ARG A 647 -6.77 -20.07 18.06
C ARG A 647 -8.18 -19.70 18.48
N ASN A 648 -8.80 -20.58 19.28
CA ASN A 648 -10.13 -20.36 19.87
C ASN A 648 -10.06 -20.00 21.36
N SER A 649 -11.06 -19.24 21.83
CA SER A 649 -11.32 -19.07 23.26
C SER A 649 -12.21 -20.19 23.80
N ASN A 650 -11.66 -21.04 24.66
CA ASN A 650 -12.43 -22.12 25.30
C ASN A 650 -13.59 -21.61 26.15
N GLU A 651 -13.45 -20.45 26.78
CA GLU A 651 -14.48 -19.86 27.65
C GLU A 651 -15.69 -19.38 26.86
N ILE A 652 -15.45 -18.60 25.79
CA ILE A 652 -16.52 -18.09 24.92
C ILE A 652 -17.16 -19.25 24.17
N LEU A 653 -16.36 -20.20 23.67
CA LEU A 653 -16.88 -21.39 22.99
C LEU A 653 -17.79 -22.23 23.90
N LYS A 654 -17.38 -22.50 25.15
CA LYS A 654 -18.24 -23.20 26.12
C LYS A 654 -19.53 -22.43 26.39
N THR A 655 -19.46 -21.11 26.50
CA THR A 655 -20.65 -20.27 26.70
C THR A 655 -21.60 -20.34 25.50
N ALA A 656 -21.06 -20.27 24.29
CA ALA A 656 -21.83 -20.38 23.05
C ALA A 656 -22.51 -21.76 22.91
N LEU A 657 -21.78 -22.84 23.18
CA LEU A 657 -22.29 -24.20 23.12
C LEU A 657 -23.42 -24.43 24.15
N LYS A 658 -23.23 -23.96 25.39
CA LYS A 658 -24.29 -24.02 26.42
C LYS A 658 -25.54 -23.24 26.01
N PHE A 659 -25.37 -22.03 25.49
CA PHE A 659 -26.47 -21.19 25.04
C PHE A 659 -27.29 -21.85 23.93
N TRP A 660 -26.61 -22.36 22.89
CA TRP A 660 -27.30 -22.97 21.75
C TRP A 660 -27.95 -24.31 22.09
N ARG A 661 -27.37 -25.12 22.99
CA ARG A 661 -28.04 -26.32 23.52
C ARG A 661 -29.29 -25.96 24.33
N GLU A 662 -29.24 -24.92 25.15
CA GLU A 662 -30.45 -24.44 25.84
C GLU A 662 -31.51 -23.94 24.85
N LYS A 663 -31.10 -23.21 23.81
CA LYS A 663 -32.01 -22.71 22.76
C LYS A 663 -32.67 -23.84 21.97
N ILE A 664 -31.89 -24.82 21.50
CA ILE A 664 -32.42 -26.00 20.80
C ILE A 664 -33.39 -26.76 21.71
N SER A 665 -33.06 -26.93 23.00
CA SER A 665 -33.96 -27.58 23.96
C SER A 665 -35.29 -26.83 24.13
N LYS A 666 -35.28 -25.48 24.09
CA LYS A 666 -36.50 -24.66 24.08
C LYS A 666 -37.32 -24.87 22.81
N GLU A 667 -36.67 -24.90 21.65
CA GLU A 667 -37.33 -25.12 20.37
C GLU A 667 -37.99 -26.51 20.29
N ILE A 668 -37.30 -27.55 20.76
CA ILE A 668 -37.86 -28.91 20.87
C ILE A 668 -39.05 -28.92 21.85
N ASN A 669 -38.93 -28.26 22.99
CA ASN A 669 -39.99 -28.19 23.99
C ASN A 669 -41.28 -27.52 23.47
N ILE A 670 -41.17 -26.62 22.48
CA ILE A 670 -42.34 -25.99 21.82
C ILE A 670 -43.06 -26.99 20.89
N CYS A 671 -42.38 -28.00 20.37
CA CYS A 671 -42.98 -28.97 19.44
C CYS A 671 -43.99 -29.91 20.13
N GLU A 672 -43.88 -30.10 21.45
CA GLU A 672 -44.71 -30.96 22.31
C GLU A 672 -44.70 -32.48 22.01
N ASN A 673 -44.48 -32.90 20.76
CA ASN A 673 -44.42 -34.29 20.33
C ASN A 673 -43.51 -34.50 19.10
N THR A 674 -43.19 -35.76 18.80
CA THR A 674 -42.28 -36.21 17.73
C THR A 674 -42.79 -35.89 16.32
N LEU A 675 -44.10 -35.90 16.07
CA LEU A 675 -44.68 -35.56 14.76
C LEU A 675 -44.50 -34.07 14.43
N THR A 676 -44.81 -33.18 15.39
CA THR A 676 -44.57 -31.73 15.24
C THR A 676 -43.08 -31.44 15.08
N PHE A 677 -42.22 -32.11 15.85
CA PHE A 677 -40.76 -31.96 15.73
C PHE A 677 -40.25 -32.39 14.34
N THR A 678 -40.71 -33.54 13.84
CA THR A 678 -40.35 -34.07 12.52
C THR A 678 -40.73 -33.09 11.40
N SER A 679 -41.95 -32.55 11.46
CA SER A 679 -42.45 -31.60 10.45
C SER A 679 -41.84 -30.21 10.57
N GLN A 680 -41.60 -29.69 11.78
CA GLN A 680 -41.04 -28.36 12.00
C GLN A 680 -39.59 -28.24 11.53
N PHE A 681 -38.81 -29.31 11.67
CA PHE A 681 -37.39 -29.36 11.26
C PHE A 681 -37.15 -30.15 9.96
N ASN A 682 -38.21 -30.50 9.22
CA ASN A 682 -38.14 -31.16 7.91
C ASN A 682 -37.34 -32.48 7.90
N PHE A 683 -37.46 -33.30 8.93
CA PHE A 683 -36.90 -34.65 8.93
C PHE A 683 -37.63 -35.56 7.92
N ALA A 684 -36.93 -36.54 7.35
CA ALA A 684 -37.50 -37.44 6.34
C ALA A 684 -38.63 -38.32 6.90
N ASN A 685 -38.50 -38.74 8.16
CA ASN A 685 -39.52 -39.48 8.90
C ASN A 685 -39.27 -39.39 10.41
N GLU A 686 -40.25 -39.86 11.19
CA GLU A 686 -40.22 -39.79 12.66
C GLU A 686 -39.05 -40.59 13.26
N HIS A 687 -38.66 -41.71 12.66
CA HIS A 687 -37.52 -42.51 13.09
C HIS A 687 -36.20 -41.74 12.96
N THR A 688 -35.96 -41.02 11.85
CA THR A 688 -34.77 -40.16 11.71
C THR A 688 -34.74 -39.02 12.73
N ALA A 689 -35.91 -38.47 13.07
CA ALA A 689 -36.03 -37.45 14.11
C ALA A 689 -35.73 -38.01 15.50
N ILE A 690 -36.17 -39.24 15.80
CA ILE A 690 -35.89 -39.93 17.07
C ILE A 690 -34.41 -40.30 17.20
N ILE A 691 -33.77 -40.80 16.14
CA ILE A 691 -32.31 -41.05 16.12
C ILE A 691 -31.55 -39.75 16.42
N TRP A 692 -31.94 -38.64 15.78
CA TRP A 692 -31.33 -37.33 16.05
C TRP A 692 -31.54 -36.89 17.50
N LEU A 693 -32.75 -37.07 18.06
CA LEU A 693 -33.04 -36.77 19.46
C LEU A 693 -32.21 -37.63 20.41
N SER A 694 -32.01 -38.92 20.12
CA SER A 694 -31.13 -39.79 20.91
C SER A 694 -29.70 -39.26 20.91
N ASN A 695 -29.15 -38.94 19.74
CA ASN A 695 -27.80 -38.37 19.64
C ASN A 695 -27.68 -37.01 20.36
N TYR A 696 -28.74 -36.21 20.34
CA TYR A 696 -28.79 -34.93 21.06
C TYR A 696 -28.80 -35.15 22.58
N VAL A 697 -29.57 -36.11 23.09
CA VAL A 697 -29.57 -36.51 24.50
C VAL A 697 -28.20 -37.03 24.92
N ASP A 698 -27.57 -37.88 24.10
CA ASP A 698 -26.21 -38.38 24.36
C ASP A 698 -25.21 -37.24 24.48
N VAL A 699 -25.30 -36.21 23.63
CA VAL A 699 -24.44 -35.01 23.71
C VAL A 699 -24.73 -34.20 24.97
N LEU A 700 -25.99 -34.06 25.40
CA LEU A 700 -26.32 -33.40 26.66
C LEU A 700 -25.73 -34.13 27.87
N VAL A 701 -25.79 -35.46 27.89
CA VAL A 701 -25.23 -36.29 28.97
C VAL A 701 -23.70 -36.27 28.93
N LYS A 702 -23.08 -36.48 27.77
CA LYS A 702 -21.63 -36.49 27.56
C LYS A 702 -20.94 -35.22 28.05
N TYR A 703 -21.60 -34.07 27.92
CA TYR A 703 -21.06 -32.75 28.28
C TYR A 703 -21.70 -32.13 29.55
N GLU A 704 -22.25 -32.97 30.44
CA GLU A 704 -22.74 -32.59 31.78
C GLU A 704 -23.84 -31.48 31.75
N GLN A 705 -24.76 -31.57 30.80
CA GLN A 705 -25.93 -30.68 30.66
C GLN A 705 -27.27 -31.43 30.67
N ASP A 706 -27.29 -32.62 31.26
CA ASP A 706 -28.47 -33.45 31.51
C ASP A 706 -29.55 -32.74 32.35
N THR A 707 -29.19 -31.73 33.15
CA THR A 707 -30.15 -30.84 33.85
C THR A 707 -31.16 -30.15 32.91
N LEU A 708 -30.85 -30.00 31.61
CA LEU A 708 -31.80 -29.50 30.62
C LEU A 708 -32.97 -30.48 30.38
N LEU A 709 -32.74 -31.78 30.56
CA LEU A 709 -33.74 -32.85 30.44
C LEU A 709 -34.78 -32.80 31.58
N ASP A 710 -34.41 -32.26 32.75
CA ASP A 710 -35.34 -32.00 33.86
C ASP A 710 -36.11 -30.69 33.67
N THR A 711 -35.52 -29.74 32.94
CA THR A 711 -36.06 -28.40 32.76
C THR A 711 -37.08 -28.36 31.61
N PHE A 712 -36.72 -28.92 30.45
CA PHE A 712 -37.49 -28.89 29.21
C PHE A 712 -38.12 -30.25 28.89
N LYS A 713 -39.33 -30.23 28.31
CA LYS A 713 -39.99 -31.43 27.79
C LYS A 713 -39.40 -31.77 26.42
N ILE A 714 -38.35 -32.58 26.40
CA ILE A 714 -37.67 -32.98 25.17
C ILE A 714 -37.54 -34.49 24.98
N LEU A 715 -37.92 -35.29 26.00
CA LEU A 715 -37.85 -36.75 25.95
C LEU A 715 -39.21 -37.34 25.55
N PRO A 716 -39.34 -38.03 24.41
CA PRO A 716 -40.59 -38.70 24.03
C PRO A 716 -40.90 -39.90 24.92
N ASN A 717 -42.17 -40.00 25.33
CA ASN A 717 -42.72 -41.25 25.85
C ASN A 717 -43.01 -42.24 24.70
N GLN A 718 -43.51 -43.44 25.01
CA GLN A 718 -43.84 -44.45 23.99
C GLN A 718 -44.98 -44.08 23.03
N TYR A 719 -45.62 -42.90 23.19
CA TYR A 719 -46.55 -42.31 22.21
C TYR A 719 -45.93 -41.15 21.41
N GLY A 720 -44.65 -40.86 21.61
CA GLY A 720 -43.99 -39.71 20.96
C GLY A 720 -44.31 -38.36 21.61
N THR A 721 -45.01 -38.29 22.74
CA THR A 721 -45.25 -37.02 23.45
C THR A 721 -44.04 -36.65 24.30
N PHE A 722 -43.55 -35.41 24.17
CA PHE A 722 -42.39 -34.95 24.92
C PHE A 722 -42.70 -34.67 26.40
N LYS A 723 -41.82 -35.16 27.26
CA LYS A 723 -41.89 -35.12 28.72
C LYS A 723 -40.53 -34.74 29.30
N LYS A 724 -40.54 -34.35 30.58
CA LYS A 724 -39.32 -34.15 31.37
C LYS A 724 -38.76 -35.50 31.82
N SER A 725 -37.45 -35.58 32.06
CA SER A 725 -36.80 -36.76 32.63
C SER A 725 -37.46 -37.19 33.97
N ALA A 726 -37.86 -36.22 34.79
CA ALA A 726 -38.58 -36.47 36.04
C ALA A 726 -39.96 -37.17 35.89
N GLU A 727 -40.58 -37.09 34.71
CA GLU A 727 -41.92 -37.63 34.43
C GLU A 727 -41.88 -39.02 33.77
N LEU A 728 -40.69 -39.49 33.38
CA LEU A 728 -40.50 -40.74 32.65
C LEU A 728 -39.83 -41.81 33.51
N SER A 729 -40.07 -43.06 33.12
CA SER A 729 -39.47 -44.26 33.69
C SER A 729 -38.93 -45.17 32.58
N LEU A 730 -37.93 -45.99 32.89
CA LEU A 730 -37.40 -46.99 31.97
C LEU A 730 -38.28 -48.23 31.94
N ASP A 731 -38.41 -48.81 30.74
CA ASP A 731 -38.99 -50.14 30.59
C ASP A 731 -37.94 -51.18 30.99
N SER A 732 -38.32 -52.10 31.88
CA SER A 732 -37.45 -53.23 32.25
C SER A 732 -37.14 -54.17 31.06
N GLY A 733 -37.84 -54.04 29.93
CA GLY A 733 -37.76 -54.93 28.78
C GLY A 733 -38.49 -56.26 28.99
N GLN A 734 -39.18 -56.41 30.12
CA GLN A 734 -39.94 -57.60 30.49
C GLN A 734 -41.44 -57.43 30.25
N ILE A 735 -41.86 -56.24 29.82
CA ILE A 735 -43.26 -55.88 29.63
C ILE A 735 -43.61 -56.04 28.14
N ASP A 736 -44.40 -57.07 27.82
CA ASP A 736 -44.88 -57.30 26.47
C ASP A 736 -45.88 -56.21 26.01
N ALA A 737 -45.90 -55.90 24.71
CA ALA A 737 -46.80 -54.92 24.12
C ALA A 737 -48.27 -55.20 24.43
N VAL A 738 -48.68 -56.47 24.43
CA VAL A 738 -50.05 -56.91 24.76
C VAL A 738 -50.41 -56.55 26.20
N LEU A 739 -49.46 -56.65 27.13
CA LEU A 739 -49.67 -56.28 28.53
C LEU A 739 -49.74 -54.77 28.73
N LYS A 740 -48.98 -53.99 27.96
CA LYS A 740 -49.06 -52.52 27.97
C LYS A 740 -50.47 -52.07 27.58
N GLU A 741 -51.06 -52.68 26.55
CA GLU A 741 -52.43 -52.42 26.09
C GLU A 741 -53.47 -52.81 27.14
N ALA A 742 -53.35 -54.01 27.74
CA ALA A 742 -54.25 -54.44 28.81
C ALA A 742 -54.19 -53.51 30.06
N CYS A 743 -53.03 -52.93 30.34
CA CYS A 743 -52.84 -52.00 31.47
C CYS A 743 -53.63 -50.69 31.30
N ILE A 744 -53.81 -50.22 30.06
CA ILE A 744 -54.61 -49.02 29.75
C ILE A 744 -56.05 -49.22 30.24
N TYR A 745 -56.66 -50.38 29.94
CA TYR A 745 -58.01 -50.73 30.41
C TYR A 745 -58.08 -50.89 31.93
N ALA A 746 -56.99 -51.33 32.56
CA ALA A 746 -56.85 -51.35 34.01
C ALA A 746 -56.69 -49.96 34.66
N GLY A 747 -56.84 -48.88 33.89
CA GLY A 747 -56.82 -47.49 34.35
C GLY A 747 -55.42 -46.92 34.52
N TYR A 748 -54.39 -47.57 33.98
CA TYR A 748 -53.01 -47.11 34.04
C TYR A 748 -52.31 -47.21 32.69
N ASP A 749 -52.17 -46.07 32.03
CA ASP A 749 -51.45 -45.99 30.77
C ASP A 749 -49.94 -45.96 31.00
N VAL A 750 -49.33 -47.15 30.99
CA VAL A 750 -47.89 -47.31 31.22
C VAL A 750 -47.06 -46.67 30.10
N ARG A 751 -47.53 -46.72 28.84
CA ARG A 751 -46.85 -46.14 27.66
C ARG A 751 -46.72 -44.62 27.77
N ALA A 752 -47.67 -43.96 28.42
CA ALA A 752 -47.61 -42.52 28.66
C ALA A 752 -46.48 -42.10 29.62
N THR A 753 -45.99 -43.04 30.45
CA THR A 753 -44.97 -42.81 31.49
C THR A 753 -43.61 -43.46 31.19
N LEU A 754 -43.53 -44.32 30.18
CA LEU A 754 -42.29 -44.97 29.75
C LEU A 754 -41.56 -44.11 28.73
N LEU A 755 -40.24 -43.97 28.88
CA LEU A 755 -39.36 -43.41 27.85
C LEU A 755 -39.44 -44.27 26.57
N SER A 756 -39.35 -43.63 25.41
CA SER A 756 -39.24 -44.33 24.13
C SER A 756 -38.07 -45.33 24.15
N GLU A 757 -38.29 -46.54 23.62
CA GLU A 757 -37.30 -47.62 23.61
C GLU A 757 -36.07 -47.30 22.73
N GLU A 758 -36.21 -46.32 21.83
CA GLU A 758 -35.16 -45.87 20.92
C GLU A 758 -34.21 -44.81 21.53
N ILE A 759 -34.48 -44.32 22.75
CA ILE A 759 -33.63 -43.34 23.43
C ILE A 759 -32.94 -43.99 24.63
N HIS A 760 -31.60 -43.98 24.60
CA HIS A 760 -30.79 -44.49 25.69
C HIS A 760 -30.51 -43.39 26.72
N LEU A 761 -31.10 -43.51 27.92
CA LEU A 761 -30.84 -42.61 29.03
C LEU A 761 -30.82 -43.39 30.35
N ASP A 762 -29.75 -43.25 31.12
CA ASP A 762 -29.64 -43.87 32.43
C ASP A 762 -30.49 -43.11 33.46
N LEU A 763 -31.67 -43.65 33.78
CA LEU A 763 -32.51 -43.15 34.89
C LEU A 763 -32.22 -43.92 36.18
N PRO A 764 -32.47 -43.32 37.37
CA PRO A 764 -32.32 -44.01 38.65
C PRO A 764 -33.09 -45.34 38.66
N LYS A 765 -32.52 -46.39 39.25
CA LYS A 765 -33.16 -47.73 39.35
C LYS A 765 -34.55 -47.72 40.01
N SER A 766 -34.87 -46.68 40.79
CA SER A 766 -36.19 -46.46 41.38
C SER A 766 -37.26 -46.01 40.37
N ARG A 767 -36.86 -45.69 39.13
CA ARG A 767 -37.72 -45.28 38.00
C ARG A 767 -37.65 -46.28 36.85
N THR A 768 -37.54 -47.57 37.15
CA THR A 768 -37.70 -48.65 36.18
C THR A 768 -39.02 -49.36 36.49
N ILE A 769 -39.91 -49.45 35.50
CA ILE A 769 -41.16 -50.18 35.65
C ILE A 769 -40.93 -51.64 35.26
N TYR A 770 -41.18 -52.53 36.21
CA TYR A 770 -41.08 -53.97 36.02
C TYR A 770 -42.46 -54.58 35.78
N LEU A 771 -42.48 -55.84 35.36
CA LEU A 771 -43.70 -56.60 35.14
C LEU A 771 -44.57 -56.68 36.41
N GLU A 772 -43.93 -56.74 37.58
CA GLU A 772 -44.55 -56.73 38.90
C GLU A 772 -45.42 -55.48 39.13
N ASP A 773 -44.98 -54.32 38.63
CA ASP A 773 -45.63 -53.03 38.88
C ASP A 773 -46.96 -52.89 38.12
N ILE A 774 -47.10 -53.56 36.97
CA ILE A 774 -48.30 -53.53 36.13
C ILE A 774 -49.20 -54.76 36.31
N SER A 775 -48.61 -55.91 36.63
CA SER A 775 -49.33 -57.20 36.70
C SER A 775 -50.44 -57.20 37.76
N GLY A 776 -50.20 -56.55 38.91
CA GLY A 776 -51.20 -56.37 39.96
C GLY A 776 -52.43 -55.57 39.50
N LYS A 777 -52.24 -54.55 38.66
CA LYS A 777 -53.33 -53.71 38.13
C LYS A 777 -54.18 -54.47 37.12
N ILE A 778 -53.54 -55.17 36.18
CA ILE A 778 -54.21 -56.01 35.18
C ILE A 778 -54.98 -57.15 35.85
N THR A 779 -54.36 -57.82 36.83
CA THR A 779 -55.00 -58.90 37.60
C THR A 779 -56.25 -58.39 38.34
N LYS A 780 -56.16 -57.21 38.95
CA LYS A 780 -57.29 -56.58 39.63
C LYS A 780 -58.44 -56.27 38.66
N TYR A 781 -58.13 -55.70 37.49
CA TYR A 781 -59.14 -55.36 36.49
C TYR A 781 -59.89 -56.60 35.94
N VAL A 782 -59.15 -57.65 35.58
CA VAL A 782 -59.74 -58.93 35.15
C VAL A 782 -60.59 -59.56 36.26
N LYS A 783 -60.17 -59.40 37.52
CA LYS A 783 -60.92 -59.86 38.70
C LYS A 783 -62.19 -59.04 38.97
N GLU A 784 -62.22 -57.76 38.62
CA GLU A 784 -63.39 -56.89 38.81
C GLU A 784 -64.40 -57.03 37.66
N ASN A 785 -63.95 -57.38 36.45
CA ASN A 785 -64.78 -57.52 35.24
C ASN A 785 -65.00 -58.98 34.80
N LYS A 786 -64.83 -59.95 35.71
CA LYS A 786 -64.96 -61.39 35.45
C LYS A 786 -66.20 -61.72 34.63
N ASN A 787 -66.02 -62.53 33.60
CA ASN A 787 -67.08 -63.02 32.69
C ASN A 787 -67.81 -61.92 31.89
N ASN A 788 -67.44 -60.64 32.05
CA ASN A 788 -68.00 -59.50 31.31
C ASN A 788 -66.93 -58.70 30.55
N LEU A 789 -65.69 -59.18 30.49
CA LEU A 789 -64.59 -58.56 29.73
C LEU A 789 -65.00 -58.40 28.26
N GLY A 790 -65.04 -57.16 27.79
CA GLY A 790 -65.38 -56.83 26.41
C GLY A 790 -66.84 -57.07 26.01
N GLN A 791 -67.77 -57.19 26.96
CA GLN A 791 -69.21 -57.37 26.70
C GLN A 791 -69.85 -56.16 25.98
N GLN A 792 -69.25 -54.96 26.12
CA GLN A 792 -69.66 -53.72 25.44
C GLN A 792 -68.57 -53.11 24.56
N ASN A 793 -67.36 -53.68 24.54
CA ASN A 793 -66.22 -53.17 23.79
C ASN A 793 -65.48 -54.33 23.12
N ALA A 794 -65.64 -54.46 21.80
CA ALA A 794 -65.03 -55.53 21.02
C ALA A 794 -63.49 -55.49 21.05
N VAL A 795 -62.89 -54.29 21.16
CA VAL A 795 -61.43 -54.10 21.22
C VAL A 795 -60.87 -54.56 22.58
N GLU A 796 -61.59 -54.28 23.67
CA GLU A 796 -61.25 -54.79 25.00
C GLU A 796 -61.25 -56.32 25.01
N LYS A 797 -62.27 -56.94 24.38
CA LYS A 797 -62.36 -58.41 24.26
C LYS A 797 -61.14 -58.99 23.54
N GLU A 798 -60.74 -58.36 22.44
CA GLU A 798 -59.60 -58.81 21.64
C GLU A 798 -58.28 -58.70 22.42
N ILE A 799 -58.05 -57.60 23.14
CA ILE A 799 -56.82 -57.37 23.92
C ILE A 799 -56.70 -58.36 25.08
N PHE A 800 -57.78 -58.62 25.82
CA PHE A 800 -57.74 -59.60 26.91
C PHE A 800 -57.71 -61.04 26.40
N ASN A 801 -58.23 -61.34 25.21
CA ASN A 801 -57.98 -62.62 24.54
C ASN A 801 -56.50 -62.78 24.18
N LYS A 802 -55.86 -61.77 23.58
CA LYS A 802 -54.41 -61.77 23.31
C LYS A 802 -53.61 -61.90 24.62
N THR A 803 -54.04 -61.22 25.69
CA THR A 803 -53.43 -61.32 27.02
C THR A 803 -53.54 -62.73 27.60
N TYR A 804 -54.70 -63.39 27.43
CA TYR A 804 -54.90 -64.78 27.81
C TYR A 804 -53.94 -65.71 27.06
N PHE A 805 -53.86 -65.58 25.74
CA PHE A 805 -52.96 -66.39 24.91
C PHE A 805 -51.50 -66.16 25.31
N TRP A 806 -51.10 -64.90 25.49
CA TRP A 806 -49.76 -64.54 25.94
C TRP A 806 -49.42 -65.16 27.30
N LEU A 807 -50.35 -65.15 28.26
CA LEU A 807 -50.16 -65.82 29.56
C LEU A 807 -49.98 -67.33 29.39
N ARG A 808 -50.73 -67.99 28.49
CA ARG A 808 -50.61 -69.44 28.23
C ARG A 808 -49.28 -69.80 27.58
N GLU A 809 -48.85 -69.04 26.58
CA GLU A 809 -47.57 -69.25 25.89
C GLU A 809 -46.37 -69.02 26.82
N ASN A 810 -46.47 -68.04 27.72
CA ASN A 810 -45.44 -67.73 28.71
C ASN A 810 -45.59 -68.50 30.03
N SER A 811 -46.41 -69.57 30.05
CA SER A 811 -46.66 -70.37 31.26
C SER A 811 -45.42 -71.12 31.77
N SER A 812 -44.35 -71.24 31.00
CA SER A 812 -43.06 -71.81 31.41
C SER A 812 -42.13 -70.78 32.08
N ASN A 813 -42.41 -69.47 31.99
CA ASN A 813 -41.59 -68.41 32.59
C ASN A 813 -41.93 -68.20 34.07
N GLU A 814 -40.94 -68.41 34.95
CA GLU A 814 -41.13 -68.39 36.41
C GLU A 814 -41.44 -67.00 36.96
N THR A 815 -40.88 -65.93 36.37
CA THR A 815 -41.18 -64.54 36.73
C THR A 815 -42.62 -64.17 36.39
N VAL A 816 -43.08 -64.51 35.17
CA VAL A 816 -44.46 -64.25 34.71
C VAL A 816 -45.48 -65.00 35.57
N LYS A 817 -45.20 -66.26 35.91
CA LYS A 817 -46.01 -67.07 36.84
C LYS A 817 -46.14 -66.44 38.21
N ASN A 818 -45.07 -65.87 38.74
CA ASN A 818 -45.07 -65.20 40.04
C ASN A 818 -45.89 -63.90 40.00
N CYS A 819 -45.73 -63.09 38.95
CA CYS A 819 -46.46 -61.82 38.77
C CYS A 819 -47.97 -62.00 38.55
N PHE A 820 -48.39 -63.01 37.79
CA PHE A 820 -49.79 -63.26 37.42
C PHE A 820 -50.40 -64.51 38.07
N LYS A 821 -49.87 -64.92 39.24
CA LYS A 821 -50.26 -66.17 39.92
C LYS A 821 -51.77 -66.36 40.05
N ASP A 822 -52.50 -65.29 40.37
CA ASP A 822 -53.96 -65.30 40.54
C ASP A 822 -54.71 -65.52 39.20
N LEU A 823 -54.22 -64.95 38.09
CA LEU A 823 -54.80 -65.15 36.76
C LEU A 823 -54.53 -66.55 36.23
N PHE A 824 -53.34 -67.11 36.45
CA PHE A 824 -53.04 -68.50 36.08
C PHE A 824 -53.93 -69.53 36.80
N LEU A 825 -54.26 -69.28 38.06
CA LEU A 825 -55.19 -70.12 38.82
C LEU A 825 -56.64 -69.97 38.33
N ASN A 826 -56.98 -68.84 37.69
CA ASN A 826 -58.35 -68.49 37.32
C ASN A 826 -58.46 -68.04 35.86
N LEU A 827 -57.83 -68.78 34.95
CA LEU A 827 -57.84 -68.52 33.51
C LEU A 827 -59.25 -68.46 32.88
N HIS A 828 -60.25 -69.05 33.55
CA HIS A 828 -61.65 -68.98 33.14
C HIS A 828 -62.25 -67.56 33.24
N TRP A 829 -61.65 -66.63 33.99
CA TRP A 829 -62.15 -65.25 34.11
C TRP A 829 -62.10 -64.45 32.81
N PHE A 830 -61.32 -64.91 31.83
CA PHE A 830 -61.20 -64.30 30.49
C PHE A 830 -62.35 -64.66 29.54
N TYR A 831 -63.14 -65.71 29.82
CA TYR A 831 -64.21 -66.18 28.96
C TYR A 831 -65.58 -66.05 29.64
N ASN A 832 -66.64 -65.87 28.85
CA ASN A 832 -68.02 -66.03 29.29
C ASN A 832 -68.63 -67.35 28.75
N ASP A 833 -69.77 -67.76 29.29
CA ASP A 833 -70.42 -69.02 28.93
C ASP A 833 -70.79 -69.11 27.42
N ASN A 834 -71.04 -67.97 26.76
CA ASN A 834 -71.33 -67.93 25.32
C ASN A 834 -70.08 -68.20 24.48
N ASP A 835 -68.92 -67.69 24.88
CA ASP A 835 -67.65 -67.92 24.17
C ASP A 835 -67.20 -69.39 24.25
N ILE A 836 -67.51 -70.07 25.36
CA ILE A 836 -67.27 -71.51 25.52
C ILE A 836 -68.20 -72.32 24.60
N ALA A 837 -69.47 -71.93 24.51
CA ALA A 837 -70.46 -72.60 23.66
C ALA A 837 -70.15 -72.46 22.17
N GLU A 838 -69.75 -71.27 21.70
CA GLU A 838 -69.40 -71.05 20.29
C GLU A 838 -68.16 -71.87 19.87
N ASN A 839 -67.15 -71.95 20.73
CA ASN A 839 -65.96 -72.76 20.47
C ASN A 839 -66.25 -74.27 20.46
N MET A 840 -67.15 -74.76 21.33
CA MET A 840 -67.61 -76.16 21.26
C MET A 840 -68.34 -76.46 19.94
N SER A 841 -69.17 -75.54 19.46
CA SER A 841 -69.89 -75.69 18.18
C SER A 841 -68.94 -75.82 16.98
N LYS A 842 -67.86 -75.01 16.92
CA LYS A 842 -66.86 -75.09 15.84
C LYS A 842 -66.08 -76.41 15.87
N VAL A 843 -65.81 -76.96 17.06
CA VAL A 843 -65.15 -78.26 17.22
C VAL A 843 -66.07 -79.41 16.76
N GLU A 844 -67.37 -79.32 17.02
CA GLU A 844 -68.36 -80.30 16.52
C GLU A 844 -68.46 -80.27 14.99
N GLU A 845 -68.55 -79.09 14.36
CA GLU A 845 -68.56 -78.97 12.89
C GLU A 845 -67.29 -79.54 12.24
N TYR A 846 -66.13 -79.32 12.85
CA TYR A 846 -64.85 -79.86 12.38
C TYR A 846 -64.81 -81.39 12.46
N ASN A 847 -65.30 -81.98 13.57
CA ASN A 847 -65.40 -83.42 13.73
C ASN A 847 -66.39 -84.05 12.74
N ASP A 848 -67.51 -83.37 12.46
CA ASP A 848 -68.49 -83.81 11.46
C ASP A 848 -67.92 -83.82 10.03
N LEU A 849 -67.07 -82.85 9.70
CA LEU A 849 -66.43 -82.75 8.40
C LEU A 849 -65.39 -83.86 8.19
N LEU A 850 -64.61 -84.20 9.23
CA LEU A 850 -63.67 -85.34 9.21
C LEU A 850 -64.39 -86.69 9.04
N ASN A 851 -65.50 -86.89 9.75
CA ASN A 851 -66.33 -88.09 9.61
C ASN A 851 -66.91 -88.25 8.20
N ARG A 852 -67.30 -87.15 7.55
CA ARG A 852 -67.96 -87.17 6.23
C ARG A 852 -67.06 -87.66 5.10
N TYR A 853 -65.74 -87.54 5.25
CA TYR A 853 -64.74 -88.03 4.30
C TYR A 853 -64.05 -89.34 4.72
N GLY A 854 -64.56 -90.00 5.76
CA GLY A 854 -64.10 -91.34 6.17
C GLY A 854 -62.71 -91.36 6.79
N VAL A 855 -62.26 -90.25 7.38
CA VAL A 855 -60.93 -90.12 8.02
C VAL A 855 -61.11 -90.05 9.53
N THR A 856 -60.49 -90.96 10.28
CA THR A 856 -60.74 -91.14 11.72
C THR A 856 -59.88 -90.25 12.63
N GLY A 857 -59.07 -89.38 12.06
CA GLY A 857 -58.30 -88.38 12.81
C GLY A 857 -57.25 -87.65 11.98
N VAL A 858 -56.71 -86.58 12.56
CA VAL A 858 -55.73 -85.66 11.92
C VAL A 858 -54.48 -86.40 11.41
N GLN A 859 -54.03 -87.44 12.11
CA GLN A 859 -52.85 -88.24 11.72
C GLN A 859 -53.08 -89.07 10.45
N GLU A 860 -54.30 -89.55 10.23
CA GLU A 860 -54.65 -90.32 9.02
C GLU A 860 -54.81 -89.40 7.81
N LEU A 861 -55.33 -88.19 8.02
CA LEU A 861 -55.35 -87.10 7.03
C LEU A 861 -53.92 -86.66 6.64
N GLU A 862 -53.03 -86.49 7.62
CA GLU A 862 -51.60 -86.23 7.41
C GLU A 862 -50.95 -87.34 6.61
N THR A 863 -51.25 -88.62 6.89
CA THR A 863 -50.64 -89.75 6.19
C THR A 863 -51.07 -89.83 4.72
N ILE A 864 -52.33 -89.50 4.41
CA ILE A 864 -52.86 -89.41 3.04
C ILE A 864 -52.22 -88.22 2.29
N LEU A 865 -52.04 -87.09 2.96
CA LEU A 865 -51.37 -85.90 2.41
C LEU A 865 -49.84 -86.07 2.30
N SER A 866 -49.25 -86.98 3.08
CA SER A 866 -47.80 -87.28 3.13
C SER A 866 -47.34 -88.31 2.10
N GLN A 867 -48.25 -89.09 1.50
CA GLN A 867 -47.90 -90.00 0.39
C GLN A 867 -47.83 -89.30 -0.97
N SER A 868 -48.34 -88.07 -1.08
CA SER A 868 -48.29 -87.23 -2.29
C SER A 868 -47.08 -86.28 -2.36
N SER A 869 -46.19 -86.30 -1.37
CA SER A 869 -45.16 -85.27 -1.16
C SER A 869 -43.80 -85.90 -0.85
N THR A 870 -43.38 -86.85 -1.67
CA THR A 870 -41.97 -87.29 -1.75
C THR A 870 -41.29 -86.60 -2.92
N GLU A 871 -40.87 -85.35 -2.73
CA GLU A 871 -39.67 -84.79 -3.36
C GLU A 871 -39.34 -83.41 -2.77
N SER A 872 -38.08 -83.26 -2.37
CA SER A 872 -37.35 -82.00 -2.18
C SER A 872 -37.41 -81.31 -0.81
N LYS A 873 -36.36 -81.60 -0.02
CA LYS A 873 -35.84 -80.77 1.08
C LYS A 873 -35.19 -79.48 0.53
N SER A 874 -35.19 -78.46 1.39
CA SER A 874 -34.09 -77.50 1.68
C SER A 874 -34.17 -76.04 1.18
N THR A 875 -34.06 -75.14 2.17
CA THR A 875 -33.25 -73.90 2.28
C THR A 875 -33.78 -72.52 1.86
N GLU A 876 -33.58 -71.57 2.81
CA GLU A 876 -33.13 -70.17 2.69
C GLU A 876 -34.04 -69.08 2.06
N ILE A 877 -34.31 -68.04 2.87
CA ILE A 877 -35.14 -66.86 2.57
C ILE A 877 -34.27 -65.76 1.94
N ALA A 878 -34.66 -65.27 0.75
CA ALA A 878 -34.04 -64.16 0.01
C ALA A 878 -35.00 -62.95 -0.10
N LYS A 879 -34.44 -61.72 -0.06
CA LYS A 879 -35.14 -60.41 -0.13
C LYS A 879 -35.57 -60.03 -1.57
N ILE A 880 -36.67 -59.27 -1.71
CA ILE A 880 -37.18 -58.71 -2.97
C ILE A 880 -36.21 -57.64 -3.51
N SER A 881 -35.77 -57.79 -4.76
CA SER A 881 -34.86 -56.85 -5.43
C SER A 881 -35.61 -55.82 -6.29
N GLN A 882 -34.95 -54.69 -6.58
CA GLN A 882 -35.41 -53.66 -7.53
C GLN A 882 -35.76 -54.22 -8.92
N GLU A 883 -35.24 -55.41 -9.25
CA GLU A 883 -35.50 -56.11 -10.51
C GLU A 883 -36.91 -56.69 -10.59
N LEU A 884 -37.48 -57.17 -9.47
CA LEU A 884 -38.80 -57.84 -9.43
C LEU A 884 -39.96 -56.82 -9.57
N LEU A 885 -39.79 -55.61 -9.04
CA LEU A 885 -40.77 -54.53 -9.13
C LEU A 885 -40.81 -53.89 -10.53
N ALA A 886 -39.65 -53.73 -11.17
CA ALA A 886 -39.55 -53.27 -12.57
C ALA A 886 -40.16 -54.29 -13.54
N GLN A 887 -40.01 -55.58 -13.21
CA GLN A 887 -40.61 -56.70 -13.91
C GLN A 887 -42.14 -56.64 -13.88
N TRP A 888 -42.77 -56.34 -12.75
CA TRP A 888 -44.25 -56.27 -12.67
C TRP A 888 -44.85 -54.98 -13.24
N GLY A 889 -44.03 -53.99 -13.57
CA GLY A 889 -44.49 -52.81 -14.33
C GLY A 889 -45.56 -51.99 -13.63
N ILE A 890 -45.51 -51.95 -12.29
CA ILE A 890 -46.45 -51.23 -11.43
C ILE A 890 -46.03 -49.76 -11.37
N SER A 891 -46.88 -48.87 -11.91
CA SER A 891 -46.51 -47.47 -12.19
C SER A 891 -47.20 -46.44 -11.29
N ASN A 892 -48.09 -46.85 -10.38
CA ASN A 892 -48.73 -46.03 -9.36
C ASN A 892 -49.23 -46.89 -8.19
N GLU A 893 -49.58 -46.25 -7.07
CA GLU A 893 -50.01 -46.87 -5.81
C GLU A 893 -51.34 -47.64 -5.95
N ASP A 894 -52.26 -47.17 -6.80
CA ASP A 894 -53.52 -47.86 -7.10
C ASP A 894 -53.31 -49.16 -7.90
N ASP A 895 -52.26 -49.25 -8.72
CA ASP A 895 -51.87 -50.46 -9.46
C ASP A 895 -51.19 -51.49 -8.55
N LEU A 896 -50.46 -51.02 -7.52
CA LEU A 896 -49.87 -51.86 -6.47
C LEU A 896 -50.97 -52.44 -5.59
N ASN A 897 -51.92 -51.61 -5.15
CA ASN A 897 -53.07 -52.04 -4.37
C ASN A 897 -53.98 -53.00 -5.16
N ARG A 898 -54.11 -52.82 -6.48
CA ARG A 898 -54.79 -53.79 -7.37
C ARG A 898 -54.02 -55.10 -7.56
N ALA A 899 -52.68 -55.06 -7.53
CA ALA A 899 -51.80 -56.26 -7.54
C ALA A 899 -52.08 -57.15 -6.34
N LEU A 900 -52.07 -56.49 -5.18
CA LEU A 900 -52.25 -57.10 -3.88
C LEU A 900 -53.69 -57.60 -3.70
N ALA A 901 -54.68 -56.95 -4.34
CA ALA A 901 -56.09 -57.28 -4.20
C ALA A 901 -56.59 -58.50 -5.00
N ASN A 902 -55.94 -58.90 -6.11
CA ASN A 902 -56.47 -59.91 -7.04
C ASN A 902 -56.01 -61.37 -6.79
N ASN A 903 -55.51 -61.68 -5.59
CA ASN A 903 -55.31 -63.02 -4.99
C ASN A 903 -55.58 -64.24 -5.90
N LEU A 904 -54.64 -64.51 -6.84
CA LEU A 904 -54.53 -65.76 -7.57
C LEU A 904 -53.23 -66.45 -7.17
N LEU A 905 -53.39 -67.44 -6.28
CA LEU A 905 -52.46 -68.53 -5.89
C LEU A 905 -51.51 -68.30 -4.69
N ASN A 906 -51.96 -68.86 -3.55
CA ASN A 906 -51.26 -69.67 -2.54
C ASN A 906 -49.93 -69.18 -1.90
N ALA A 907 -50.08 -68.51 -0.76
CA ALA A 907 -49.71 -68.96 0.60
C ALA A 907 -48.32 -69.54 0.95
N ASP A 908 -47.31 -69.53 0.07
CA ASP A 908 -45.90 -69.73 0.47
C ASP A 908 -45.03 -68.46 0.34
N PHE A 909 -45.63 -67.34 -0.07
CA PHE A 909 -44.91 -66.09 -0.37
C PHE A 909 -45.77 -64.88 -0.03
N LEU A 910 -45.71 -64.38 1.22
CA LEU A 910 -46.19 -63.04 1.56
C LEU A 910 -45.21 -62.36 2.51
N HIS A 911 -44.79 -61.16 2.11
CA HIS A 911 -43.81 -60.28 2.72
C HIS A 911 -44.32 -58.84 2.51
N ASP A 912 -44.33 -58.02 3.56
CA ASP A 912 -44.76 -56.61 3.53
C ASP A 912 -43.59 -55.66 3.19
N SER A 913 -43.86 -54.57 2.46
CA SER A 913 -42.87 -53.53 2.14
C SER A 913 -43.51 -52.15 1.99
N GLU A 914 -42.86 -51.11 2.53
CA GLU A 914 -43.17 -49.69 2.29
C GLU A 914 -42.47 -49.18 1.00
N SER A 915 -43.17 -48.27 0.31
CA SER A 915 -42.86 -47.69 -1.00
C SER A 915 -41.93 -46.46 -0.90
N SER A 916 -40.95 -46.33 -1.80
CA SER A 916 -40.09 -45.13 -1.89
C SER A 916 -40.24 -44.41 -3.25
N LEU A 917 -40.24 -43.08 -3.20
CA LEU A 917 -40.34 -42.18 -4.37
C LEU A 917 -39.16 -42.35 -5.35
N GLU A 918 -38.02 -42.84 -4.88
CA GLU A 918 -36.85 -43.15 -5.72
C GLU A 918 -37.09 -44.39 -6.60
N MET A 919 -37.77 -45.43 -6.07
CA MET A 919 -38.17 -46.59 -6.87
C MET A 919 -39.19 -46.21 -7.95
N PHE A 920 -40.11 -45.29 -7.64
CA PHE A 920 -41.08 -44.75 -8.59
C PHE A 920 -40.40 -44.04 -9.77
N ASN A 921 -39.44 -43.15 -9.51
CA ASN A 921 -38.72 -42.42 -10.57
C ASN A 921 -37.87 -43.32 -11.45
N TYR A 922 -37.26 -44.35 -10.88
CA TYR A 922 -36.46 -45.33 -11.64
C TYR A 922 -37.32 -46.16 -12.61
N VAL A 923 -38.48 -46.66 -12.17
CA VAL A 923 -39.41 -47.44 -13.02
C VAL A 923 -39.99 -46.60 -14.15
N GLN A 924 -40.41 -45.35 -13.87
CA GLN A 924 -40.88 -44.42 -14.91
C GLN A 924 -39.82 -44.16 -15.98
N THR A 925 -38.55 -44.02 -15.56
CA THR A 925 -37.43 -43.77 -16.49
C THR A 925 -37.20 -44.97 -17.42
N ILE A 926 -37.32 -46.21 -16.95
CA ILE A 926 -37.08 -47.41 -17.78
C ILE A 926 -38.23 -47.64 -18.76
N ILE A 927 -39.49 -47.45 -18.33
CA ILE A 927 -40.67 -47.61 -19.19
C ILE A 927 -40.65 -46.58 -20.32
N GLU A 928 -40.40 -45.30 -20.01
CA GLU A 928 -40.31 -44.24 -21.02
C GLU A 928 -39.13 -44.47 -21.99
N ARG A 929 -37.98 -44.94 -21.48
CA ARG A 929 -36.84 -45.28 -22.34
C ARG A 929 -37.17 -46.38 -23.34
N SER A 930 -37.78 -47.48 -22.89
CA SER A 930 -38.14 -48.61 -23.76
C SER A 930 -39.15 -48.19 -24.83
N LYS A 931 -40.19 -47.45 -24.44
CA LYS A 931 -41.19 -46.88 -25.34
C LYS A 931 -40.56 -46.03 -26.43
N ASN A 932 -39.74 -45.04 -26.06
CA ASN A 932 -39.15 -44.10 -27.02
C ASN A 932 -38.23 -44.82 -28.03
N LYS A 933 -37.42 -45.77 -27.57
CA LYS A 933 -36.56 -46.55 -28.47
C LYS A 933 -37.34 -47.48 -29.42
N ILE A 934 -38.45 -48.07 -28.97
CA ILE A 934 -39.30 -48.91 -29.82
C ILE A 934 -39.97 -48.04 -30.89
N ILE A 935 -40.51 -46.88 -30.51
CA ILE A 935 -41.12 -45.93 -31.47
C ILE A 935 -40.09 -45.44 -32.49
N ASP A 936 -38.89 -45.05 -32.05
CA ASP A 936 -37.79 -44.63 -32.94
C ASP A 936 -37.35 -45.73 -33.91
N PHE A 937 -37.41 -47.00 -33.49
CA PHE A 937 -37.08 -48.14 -34.33
C PHE A 937 -38.16 -48.43 -35.36
N LEU A 938 -39.44 -48.33 -34.98
CA LEU A 938 -40.57 -48.51 -35.89
C LEU A 938 -40.69 -47.37 -36.91
N ASN A 939 -40.36 -46.13 -36.54
CA ASN A 939 -40.35 -44.96 -37.44
C ASN A 939 -39.38 -45.10 -38.62
N LYS A 940 -38.34 -45.95 -38.47
CA LYS A 940 -37.36 -46.23 -39.53
C LYS A 940 -37.84 -47.27 -40.54
N LYS A 941 -39.01 -47.90 -40.31
CA LYS A 941 -39.58 -48.92 -41.20
C LYS A 941 -40.77 -48.34 -41.98
N PRO A 942 -40.76 -48.42 -43.32
CA PRO A 942 -41.80 -47.78 -44.16
C PRO A 942 -43.19 -48.41 -44.01
N GLU A 943 -43.28 -49.60 -43.42
CA GLU A 943 -44.53 -50.31 -43.16
C GLU A 943 -45.31 -49.80 -41.94
N TYR A 944 -44.68 -48.99 -41.06
CA TYR A 944 -45.29 -48.41 -39.87
C TYR A 944 -45.36 -46.88 -39.97
N ASP A 945 -46.52 -46.31 -39.67
CA ASP A 945 -46.69 -44.88 -39.43
C ASP A 945 -46.91 -44.65 -37.93
N VAL A 946 -45.87 -44.13 -37.29
CA VAL A 946 -45.81 -43.78 -35.87
C VAL A 946 -45.68 -42.26 -35.69
N SER A 947 -46.11 -41.47 -36.67
CA SER A 947 -46.01 -40.00 -36.64
C SER A 947 -46.84 -39.36 -35.53
N ASN A 948 -47.94 -40.01 -35.13
CA ASN A 948 -48.86 -39.52 -34.12
C ASN A 948 -49.48 -40.69 -33.31
N PRO A 949 -48.71 -41.39 -32.47
CA PRO A 949 -49.20 -42.54 -31.71
C PRO A 949 -50.19 -42.06 -30.64
N ILE A 950 -51.39 -42.66 -30.61
CA ILE A 950 -52.43 -42.29 -29.63
C ILE A 950 -52.24 -43.18 -28.39
N PRO A 951 -51.84 -42.62 -27.22
CA PRO A 951 -51.68 -43.41 -26.00
C PRO A 951 -53.04 -43.81 -25.42
N ILE A 952 -53.21 -45.10 -25.11
CA ILE A 952 -54.36 -45.61 -24.34
C ILE A 952 -53.99 -45.72 -22.87
N THR A 953 -52.80 -46.27 -22.62
CA THR A 953 -52.15 -46.32 -21.31
C THR A 953 -50.66 -46.00 -21.49
N ASN A 954 -49.88 -46.00 -20.40
CA ASN A 954 -48.44 -45.76 -20.49
C ASN A 954 -47.67 -46.83 -21.29
N THR A 955 -48.27 -48.00 -21.54
CA THR A 955 -47.64 -49.13 -22.25
C THR A 955 -48.37 -49.58 -23.51
N ILE A 956 -49.55 -49.02 -23.83
CA ILE A 956 -50.38 -49.38 -25.00
C ILE A 956 -50.65 -48.13 -25.86
N PHE A 957 -50.38 -48.24 -27.17
CA PHE A 957 -50.52 -47.15 -28.14
C PHE A 957 -51.24 -47.63 -29.41
N ILE A 958 -52.06 -46.77 -30.02
CA ILE A 958 -52.63 -47.02 -31.35
C ILE A 958 -51.69 -46.39 -32.39
N ILE A 959 -51.24 -47.21 -33.35
CA ILE A 959 -50.39 -46.79 -34.47
C ILE A 959 -50.93 -47.35 -35.78
N LYS A 960 -50.43 -46.88 -36.93
CA LYS A 960 -50.83 -47.43 -38.23
C LYS A 960 -49.75 -48.32 -38.81
N LYS A 961 -50.16 -49.45 -39.39
CA LYS A 961 -49.29 -50.35 -40.17
C LYS A 961 -49.97 -50.63 -41.51
N HIS A 962 -49.33 -50.27 -42.61
CA HIS A 962 -49.94 -50.29 -43.96
C HIS A 962 -51.34 -49.62 -43.99
N ASP A 963 -51.45 -48.40 -43.45
CA ASP A 963 -52.70 -47.62 -43.30
C ASP A 963 -53.82 -48.23 -42.44
N SER A 964 -53.58 -49.38 -41.78
CA SER A 964 -54.53 -49.99 -40.84
C SER A 964 -54.11 -49.73 -39.40
N GLU A 965 -55.08 -49.37 -38.55
CA GLU A 965 -54.83 -49.13 -37.12
C GLU A 965 -54.58 -50.44 -36.37
N ILE A 966 -53.46 -50.50 -35.65
CA ILE A 966 -53.01 -51.62 -34.82
C ILE A 966 -52.73 -51.16 -33.40
N TYR A 967 -52.85 -52.07 -32.44
CA TYR A 967 -52.48 -51.81 -31.04
C TYR A 967 -51.02 -52.24 -30.78
N LEU A 968 -50.16 -51.30 -30.43
CA LEU A 968 -48.78 -51.50 -30.06
C LEU A 968 -48.64 -51.56 -28.53
N ILE A 969 -48.10 -52.66 -28.02
CA ILE A 969 -47.72 -52.81 -26.61
C ILE A 969 -46.19 -52.72 -26.51
N THR A 970 -45.68 -51.80 -25.68
CA THR A 970 -44.24 -51.59 -25.49
C THR A 970 -43.80 -51.96 -24.07
N ARG A 971 -42.82 -52.87 -23.93
CA ARG A 971 -42.29 -53.28 -22.62
C ARG A 971 -40.75 -53.35 -22.58
N PRO A 972 -40.09 -52.92 -21.50
CA PRO A 972 -38.67 -53.16 -21.31
C PRO A 972 -38.39 -54.66 -21.11
N SER A 973 -37.26 -55.13 -21.63
CA SER A 973 -36.78 -56.52 -21.49
C SER A 973 -35.37 -56.59 -20.89
N ASP A 974 -34.87 -55.51 -20.28
CA ASP A 974 -33.51 -55.36 -19.72
C ASP A 974 -33.02 -56.53 -18.85
N TYR A 975 -33.95 -57.28 -18.27
CA TYR A 975 -33.68 -58.38 -17.34
C TYR A 975 -33.98 -59.76 -17.92
N GLY A 976 -34.06 -59.89 -19.25
CA GLY A 976 -34.20 -61.18 -19.94
C GLY A 976 -35.60 -61.80 -19.91
N GLN A 977 -36.61 -61.06 -19.44
CA GLN A 977 -38.01 -61.48 -19.42
C GLN A 977 -38.98 -60.33 -19.71
N VAL A 978 -40.20 -60.66 -20.11
CA VAL A 978 -41.27 -59.73 -20.48
C VAL A 978 -42.50 -60.08 -19.65
N ILE A 979 -43.01 -59.13 -18.90
CA ILE A 979 -44.14 -59.34 -18.00
C ILE A 979 -45.25 -58.36 -18.36
N LEU A 980 -46.42 -58.93 -18.57
CA LEU A 980 -47.66 -58.23 -18.89
C LEU A 980 -48.52 -58.32 -17.64
N TYR A 981 -48.93 -57.17 -17.12
CA TYR A 981 -49.46 -57.07 -15.77
C TYR A 981 -50.84 -56.40 -15.75
N TYR A 982 -51.10 -55.49 -16.69
CA TYR A 982 -52.39 -54.82 -16.77
C TYR A 982 -53.41 -55.71 -17.47
N SER A 983 -54.61 -55.86 -16.89
CA SER A 983 -55.71 -56.58 -17.53
C SER A 983 -56.00 -56.03 -18.93
N SER A 984 -55.87 -54.71 -19.14
CA SER A 984 -56.01 -54.07 -20.45
C SER A 984 -54.96 -54.48 -21.49
N GLU A 985 -53.75 -54.91 -21.10
CA GLU A 985 -52.75 -55.45 -22.04
C GLU A 985 -53.11 -56.87 -22.46
N LEU A 986 -53.63 -57.67 -21.52
CA LEU A 986 -54.13 -59.01 -21.80
C LEU A 986 -55.42 -58.95 -22.65
N ASP A 987 -56.33 -58.02 -22.34
CA ASP A 987 -57.57 -57.78 -23.08
C ASP A 987 -57.30 -57.31 -24.53
N VAL A 988 -56.25 -56.52 -24.75
CA VAL A 988 -55.83 -56.08 -26.09
C VAL A 988 -55.14 -57.20 -26.88
N LEU A 989 -54.45 -58.13 -26.19
CA LEU A 989 -53.90 -59.34 -26.81
C LEU A 989 -54.98 -60.38 -27.16
N ASP A 990 -56.12 -60.36 -26.47
CA ASP A 990 -57.30 -61.20 -26.73
C ASP A 990 -58.24 -60.61 -27.81
N TYR A 991 -58.01 -59.37 -28.27
CA TYR A 991 -58.87 -58.67 -29.24
C TYR A 991 -58.58 -59.11 -30.69
N GLU A 992 -59.61 -59.32 -31.53
CA GLU A 992 -59.47 -59.81 -32.93
C GLU A 992 -58.79 -58.83 -33.92
N LYS A 993 -58.40 -57.61 -33.50
CA LYS A 993 -57.62 -56.67 -34.33
C LYS A 993 -56.12 -56.84 -34.09
N ASP A 994 -55.32 -56.74 -35.16
CA ASP A 994 -53.86 -56.93 -35.16
C ASP A 994 -53.16 -56.17 -34.01
N CYS A 995 -52.78 -56.89 -32.95
CA CYS A 995 -51.97 -56.38 -31.84
C CYS A 995 -50.49 -56.81 -32.02
N GLU A 996 -49.55 -55.94 -31.67
CA GLU A 996 -48.12 -56.25 -31.67
C GLU A 996 -47.46 -55.93 -30.32
N LEU A 997 -46.80 -56.93 -29.72
CA LEU A 997 -45.94 -56.76 -28.55
C LEU A 997 -44.49 -56.56 -28.96
N TRP A 998 -43.90 -55.45 -28.55
CA TRP A 998 -42.51 -55.07 -28.82
C TRP A 998 -41.74 -54.84 -27.54
N VAL A 999 -40.48 -55.30 -27.52
CA VAL A 999 -39.63 -55.22 -26.34
C VAL A 999 -38.24 -54.67 -26.67
N GLU A 1000 -37.65 -53.94 -25.72
CA GLU A 1000 -36.29 -53.39 -25.83
C GLU A 1000 -35.50 -53.66 -24.55
N ASP A 1001 -34.30 -54.20 -24.70
CA ASP A 1001 -33.26 -54.19 -23.67
C ASP A 1001 -32.15 -53.23 -24.13
N LYS A 1002 -31.47 -52.56 -23.20
CA LYS A 1002 -30.38 -51.62 -23.56
C LYS A 1002 -29.27 -52.23 -24.43
N ALA A 1003 -29.16 -53.57 -24.47
CA ALA A 1003 -28.10 -54.33 -25.09
C ALA A 1003 -28.39 -54.73 -26.56
N ASN A 1004 -29.65 -55.05 -26.91
CA ASN A 1004 -30.06 -55.47 -28.25
C ASN A 1004 -31.09 -54.49 -28.84
N GLY A 1005 -31.18 -54.41 -30.17
CA GLY A 1005 -32.19 -53.56 -30.82
C GLY A 1005 -33.63 -54.05 -30.54
N PRO A 1006 -34.65 -53.16 -30.58
CA PRO A 1006 -36.05 -53.54 -30.32
C PRO A 1006 -36.52 -54.74 -31.14
N GLN A 1007 -37.23 -55.68 -30.47
CA GLN A 1007 -37.70 -56.92 -31.10
C GLN A 1007 -39.21 -57.12 -30.92
N LYS A 1008 -39.87 -57.59 -31.98
CA LYS A 1008 -41.25 -58.08 -31.90
C LYS A 1008 -41.29 -59.47 -31.25
N ILE A 1009 -42.19 -59.63 -30.28
CA ILE A 1009 -42.50 -60.91 -29.64
C ILE A 1009 -43.87 -61.36 -30.14
N THR A 1010 -43.92 -62.50 -30.83
CA THR A 1010 -45.18 -63.15 -31.23
C THR A 1010 -45.48 -64.31 -30.29
N PHE A 1011 -46.74 -64.72 -30.18
CA PHE A 1011 -47.13 -65.87 -29.36
C PHE A 1011 -46.35 -67.15 -29.70
N GLY A 1012 -46.12 -67.41 -30.99
CA GLY A 1012 -45.27 -68.53 -31.42
C GLY A 1012 -43.79 -68.38 -31.03
N LYS A 1013 -43.26 -67.16 -30.92
CA LYS A 1013 -41.91 -66.90 -30.42
C LYS A 1013 -41.85 -67.09 -28.90
N MET A 1014 -42.90 -66.73 -28.16
CA MET A 1014 -43.02 -67.03 -26.73
C MET A 1014 -43.00 -68.54 -26.49
N LEU A 1015 -43.84 -69.32 -27.17
CA LEU A 1015 -43.87 -70.79 -26.98
C LEU A 1015 -42.53 -71.47 -27.28
N LYS A 1016 -41.78 -70.96 -28.26
CA LYS A 1016 -40.42 -71.45 -28.56
C LYS A 1016 -39.40 -71.07 -27.49
N LEU A 1017 -39.47 -69.85 -26.96
CA LEU A 1017 -38.54 -69.35 -25.95
C LEU A 1017 -38.80 -69.97 -24.57
N THR A 1018 -40.07 -70.22 -24.22
CA THR A 1018 -40.47 -70.78 -22.92
C THR A 1018 -40.48 -72.31 -22.89
N GLY A 1019 -40.38 -72.96 -24.06
CA GLY A 1019 -40.41 -74.43 -24.16
C GLY A 1019 -41.77 -75.07 -23.86
N VAL A 1020 -42.84 -74.28 -23.78
CA VAL A 1020 -44.19 -74.75 -23.45
C VAL A 1020 -44.77 -75.51 -24.65
N ASN A 1021 -44.89 -76.83 -24.52
CA ASN A 1021 -45.45 -77.71 -25.56
C ASN A 1021 -46.85 -78.26 -25.22
N LYS A 1022 -47.41 -77.90 -24.07
CA LYS A 1022 -48.75 -78.28 -23.62
C LYS A 1022 -49.43 -77.09 -22.94
N ILE A 1023 -50.51 -76.59 -23.54
CA ILE A 1023 -51.31 -75.48 -23.00
C ILE A 1023 -52.63 -76.06 -22.49
N PRO A 1024 -52.87 -76.11 -21.17
CA PRO A 1024 -54.11 -76.62 -20.59
C PRO A 1024 -55.24 -75.57 -20.67
N LEU A 1025 -56.28 -75.84 -21.45
CA LEU A 1025 -57.48 -74.99 -21.55
C LEU A 1025 -58.46 -75.34 -20.42
N ARG A 1026 -58.53 -74.52 -19.36
CA ARG A 1026 -59.35 -74.80 -18.17
C ARG A 1026 -60.67 -74.01 -18.06
N SER A 1027 -60.97 -73.12 -19.00
CA SER A 1027 -62.29 -72.46 -19.08
C SER A 1027 -62.60 -71.90 -20.48
N ILE A 1028 -63.15 -72.74 -21.35
CA ILE A 1028 -64.00 -72.27 -22.45
C ILE A 1028 -65.41 -72.76 -22.09
N LYS A 1029 -66.16 -71.94 -21.37
CA LYS A 1029 -67.62 -72.10 -21.28
C LYS A 1029 -68.22 -70.92 -22.02
N GLU A 1030 -68.85 -71.23 -23.13
CA GLU A 1030 -69.62 -70.31 -23.95
C GLU A 1030 -70.67 -69.61 -23.10
N SER A 1031 -70.63 -68.27 -23.10
CA SER A 1031 -71.80 -67.44 -22.82
C SER A 1031 -72.17 -66.79 -24.14
N GLY A 1032 -73.28 -67.24 -24.73
CA GLY A 1032 -73.99 -66.48 -25.76
C GLY A 1032 -74.75 -65.29 -25.19
#